data_AF-A0A6I5X8V1-F1
#
_entry.id   AF-A0A6I5X8V1-F1
#
_cell.length_a   1.000
_cell.length_b   1.000
_cell.length_c   1.000
_cell.angle_alpha   90.00
_cell.angle_beta   90.00
_cell.angle_gamma   90.00
#
_symmetry.space_group_name_H-M   'P 1'
#
loop_
_entity.id
_entity.type
_entity.pdbx_description
1 polymer ?
#
loop_
_entity_poly.entity_id
_entity_poly.type
_entity_poly.pdbx_seq_one_letter_code
_entity_poly.pdbx_strand_id
1 'polypeptide(L)'
;MSAAARRHLDLVPAAPQPTDLDRVSALADRPALMRLCAGEPLVLTQQECNLVELLNTFEQLTAPLLDPNVDPDQYRLAEVALEHLTSHHGTNRQAKGDRVKSVSSTHHRYLLPFLIELDATRPQDHRGAADLRITHLEALPRVLAGDLPLPAATVAADRLGHKLSIIRVFLTLEDAGQVVDGGDQALAVALATGAVPVHRDVRTGQDIVRATDLRKAGLLLEPGKAHGIARSSANNVLRDLRAAIDRARDHGVNLRGNFHLDAIEPLQHRRQRPKKAKISTIPLATVAGTSAHLPVIGQVVLWAGRLLGARISEIYGYLVSDFYRDSAGRPWLITDKQGGRSVLVRDPLTGKFVKRDSKDHPKTPAGVRTIAIPEQLASLFDALIAAFHTDPTTGRVDWEARLIPGLQSEDSSGQSAFRTWLKTAQEALGTTFDPHDLRRALITELRDAGIAERVINHYTGHEPAKATVADGYDLGPGSDLLLHLAEVLQDHIRDQLGTDDLRAPTALRETWGTGTRRHAEGARIDQHLVDTGWRAVTTVPGAGRELSVKQVADRIGRAVSFTRRLMREGKIGSHTTRWGTREVWVAYERDVERFLEATDGTTISDLADELGWSYHQVWHLLRVLDLLDAHHPHGSTIKLPPATVDRLKAEVRRRLHIAEAAVPLAEAADMLKLQVGTVETLVRQGHLILTDGPNDTRHRYVTRVSVEAYLGQYPPRSSDETGPQREEQALLTFTETRRLLQVARPQLSSMITTRQVRTATRPGNRHLYVTAESAVAWAERVGRPALTEAIRALTGTTK
;
A
#
# COMPACT_ATOMS: atom_id res chain seq x y z
N MET A 1 -64.54 -49.85 6.95
CA MET A 1 -65.40 -48.65 7.11
C MET A 1 -66.18 -48.45 5.82
N SER A 2 -67.52 -48.36 5.90
CA SER A 2 -68.41 -48.38 4.73
C SER A 2 -68.42 -47.05 3.97
N ALA A 3 -68.77 -47.10 2.69
CA ALA A 3 -68.90 -45.95 1.79
C ALA A 3 -69.89 -44.86 2.28
N ALA A 4 -70.71 -45.16 3.29
CA ALA A 4 -71.60 -44.19 3.92
C ALA A 4 -70.86 -43.20 4.86
N ALA A 5 -69.68 -43.58 5.39
CA ALA A 5 -68.89 -42.70 6.26
C ALA A 5 -68.08 -41.63 5.50
N ARG A 6 -67.99 -41.71 4.16
CA ARG A 6 -67.27 -40.72 3.33
C ARG A 6 -68.13 -39.54 2.88
N ARG A 7 -69.46 -39.60 2.99
CA ARG A 7 -70.35 -38.50 2.54
C ARG A 7 -70.65 -37.43 3.59
N HIS A 8 -70.18 -37.61 4.84
CA HIS A 8 -70.44 -36.65 5.92
C HIS A 8 -69.27 -35.70 6.24
N LEU A 9 -68.16 -35.77 5.49
CA LEU A 9 -67.01 -34.86 5.64
C LEU A 9 -67.00 -33.71 4.62
N ASP A 10 -67.95 -33.67 3.67
CA ASP A 10 -67.99 -32.65 2.59
C ASP A 10 -68.89 -31.43 2.90
N LEU A 11 -69.20 -31.15 4.16
CA LEU A 11 -70.04 -29.99 4.55
C LEU A 11 -69.41 -29.10 5.63
N VAL A 12 -68.09 -29.09 5.74
CA VAL A 12 -67.40 -27.95 6.35
C VAL A 12 -67.20 -26.93 5.22
N PRO A 13 -67.83 -25.74 5.25
CA PRO A 13 -67.52 -24.71 4.27
C PRO A 13 -66.02 -24.46 4.31
N ALA A 14 -65.36 -24.56 3.15
CA ALA A 14 -63.95 -24.22 3.04
C ALA A 14 -63.73 -22.88 3.73
N ALA A 15 -62.77 -22.83 4.65
CA ALA A 15 -62.38 -21.57 5.30
C ALA A 15 -62.19 -20.53 4.18
N PRO A 16 -62.72 -19.30 4.34
CA PRO A 16 -62.57 -18.27 3.32
C PRO A 16 -61.10 -18.19 2.93
N GLN A 17 -60.82 -18.28 1.63
CA GLN A 17 -59.44 -18.20 1.17
C GLN A 17 -58.85 -16.88 1.67
N PRO A 18 -57.68 -16.91 2.33
CA PRO A 18 -57.04 -15.69 2.80
C PRO A 18 -56.90 -14.74 1.61
N THR A 19 -57.35 -13.51 1.79
CA THR A 19 -57.19 -12.49 0.76
C THR A 19 -55.69 -12.23 0.53
N ASP A 20 -55.30 -11.67 -0.63
CA ASP A 20 -53.89 -11.31 -0.88
C ASP A 20 -53.32 -10.41 0.25
N LEU A 21 -54.17 -9.63 0.94
CA LEU A 21 -53.82 -8.81 2.10
C LEU A 21 -53.46 -9.63 3.35
N ASP A 22 -54.18 -10.72 3.62
CA ASP A 22 -53.92 -11.61 4.77
C ASP A 22 -52.58 -12.35 4.59
N ARG A 23 -52.25 -12.73 3.35
CA ARG A 23 -50.94 -13.31 3.00
C ARG A 23 -49.79 -12.33 3.15
N VAL A 24 -49.98 -11.07 2.74
CA VAL A 24 -48.94 -10.03 2.85
C VAL A 24 -48.59 -9.71 4.32
N SER A 25 -49.57 -9.74 5.24
CA SER A 25 -49.30 -9.53 6.67
C SER A 25 -48.54 -10.70 7.31
N ALA A 26 -48.78 -11.95 6.87
CA ALA A 26 -48.10 -13.14 7.39
C ALA A 26 -46.66 -13.31 6.87
N LEU A 27 -46.30 -12.60 5.81
CA LEU A 27 -44.98 -12.63 5.18
C LEU A 27 -44.03 -11.55 5.70
N ALA A 28 -44.54 -10.52 6.39
CA ALA A 28 -43.75 -9.35 6.83
C ALA A 28 -42.53 -9.72 7.70
N ASP A 29 -42.68 -10.75 8.54
CA ASP A 29 -41.63 -11.23 9.45
C ASP A 29 -40.64 -12.20 8.78
N ARG A 30 -40.86 -12.57 7.52
CA ARG A 30 -39.94 -13.46 6.78
C ARG A 30 -38.76 -12.68 6.19
N PRO A 31 -37.60 -13.34 6.00
CA PRO A 31 -36.48 -12.74 5.29
C PRO A 31 -36.87 -12.22 3.91
N ALA A 32 -36.36 -11.05 3.51
CA ALA A 32 -36.72 -10.38 2.26
C ALA A 32 -36.56 -11.28 1.01
N LEU A 33 -35.53 -12.13 0.99
CA LEU A 33 -35.35 -13.11 -0.09
C LEU A 33 -36.50 -14.14 -0.17
N MET A 34 -37.05 -14.57 0.97
CA MET A 34 -38.20 -15.49 0.98
C MET A 34 -39.46 -14.80 0.50
N ARG A 35 -39.68 -13.54 0.91
CA ARG A 35 -40.79 -12.71 0.44
C ARG A 35 -40.74 -12.49 -1.08
N LEU A 36 -39.55 -12.25 -1.63
CA LEU A 36 -39.35 -12.20 -3.09
C LEU A 36 -39.71 -13.54 -3.75
N CYS A 37 -39.28 -14.68 -3.19
CA CYS A 37 -39.64 -16.01 -3.69
C CYS A 37 -41.15 -16.28 -3.64
N ALA A 38 -41.85 -15.75 -2.63
CA ALA A 38 -43.31 -15.77 -2.51
C ALA A 38 -44.00 -14.81 -3.50
N GLY A 39 -43.23 -14.00 -4.22
CA GLY A 39 -43.69 -13.13 -5.30
C GLY A 39 -43.91 -11.69 -4.95
N GLU A 40 -43.50 -11.25 -3.76
CA GLU A 40 -43.62 -9.84 -3.38
C GLU A 40 -42.68 -8.96 -4.23
N PRO A 41 -43.16 -7.79 -4.70
CA PRO A 41 -42.31 -6.82 -5.39
C PRO A 41 -41.35 -6.17 -4.39
N LEU A 42 -40.08 -6.59 -4.43
CA LEU A 42 -39.02 -6.17 -3.52
C LEU A 42 -37.69 -5.99 -4.25
N VAL A 43 -37.04 -4.85 -4.02
CA VAL A 43 -35.63 -4.67 -4.38
C VAL A 43 -34.76 -5.18 -3.23
N LEU A 44 -33.88 -6.13 -3.56
CA LEU A 44 -32.99 -6.76 -2.59
C LEU A 44 -31.60 -6.16 -2.64
N THR A 45 -31.01 -5.97 -1.46
CA THR A 45 -29.60 -5.65 -1.29
C THR A 45 -28.73 -6.92 -1.38
N GLN A 46 -27.43 -6.73 -1.57
CA GLN A 46 -26.47 -7.84 -1.57
C GLN A 46 -26.46 -8.61 -0.24
N GLN A 47 -26.69 -7.95 0.89
CA GLN A 47 -26.72 -8.59 2.20
C GLN A 47 -27.99 -9.45 2.36
N GLU A 48 -29.14 -8.98 1.90
CA GLU A 48 -30.40 -9.73 1.97
C GLU A 48 -30.40 -10.99 1.11
N CYS A 49 -29.59 -11.02 0.05
CA CYS A 49 -29.33 -12.20 -0.75
C CYS A 49 -28.13 -13.01 -0.27
N ASN A 50 -27.56 -12.74 0.90
CA ASN A 50 -26.45 -13.55 1.40
C ASN A 50 -26.97 -14.89 1.94
N LEU A 51 -27.08 -15.90 1.08
CA LEU A 51 -27.56 -17.23 1.48
C LEU A 51 -26.73 -17.86 2.62
N VAL A 52 -25.45 -17.53 2.76
CA VAL A 52 -24.65 -18.05 3.89
C VAL A 52 -25.11 -17.45 5.21
N GLU A 53 -25.44 -16.16 5.22
CA GLU A 53 -25.98 -15.47 6.39
C GLU A 53 -27.37 -15.98 6.72
N LEU A 54 -28.24 -16.13 5.71
CA LEU A 54 -29.55 -16.76 5.87
C LEU A 54 -29.45 -18.17 6.48
N LEU A 55 -28.50 -18.99 6.02
CA LEU A 55 -28.25 -20.33 6.58
C LEU A 55 -27.80 -20.29 8.05
N ASN A 56 -27.03 -19.27 8.44
CA ASN A 56 -26.50 -19.12 9.79
C ASN A 56 -27.52 -18.56 10.80
N THR A 57 -28.50 -17.81 10.33
CA THR A 57 -29.57 -17.21 11.14
C THR A 57 -30.87 -18.00 11.07
N PHE A 58 -30.94 -19.04 10.24
CA PHE A 58 -32.19 -19.79 10.01
C PHE A 58 -32.81 -20.36 11.28
N GLU A 59 -32.02 -20.96 12.18
CA GLU A 59 -32.50 -21.51 13.45
C GLU A 59 -33.05 -20.42 14.41
N GLN A 60 -32.78 -19.14 14.13
CA GLN A 60 -33.22 -18.00 14.94
C GLN A 60 -34.52 -17.38 14.40
N LEU A 61 -35.03 -17.85 13.26
CA LEU A 61 -36.31 -17.41 12.73
C LEU A 61 -37.43 -18.00 13.59
N THR A 62 -38.25 -17.13 14.17
CA THR A 62 -39.41 -17.50 15.00
C THR A 62 -40.58 -18.01 14.16
N ALA A 63 -40.67 -17.59 12.90
CA ALA A 63 -41.68 -18.02 11.95
C ALA A 63 -41.14 -19.10 10.99
N PRO A 64 -41.93 -20.13 10.66
CA PRO A 64 -41.56 -21.09 9.64
C PRO A 64 -41.47 -20.40 8.26
N LEU A 65 -40.53 -20.85 7.44
CA LEU A 65 -40.31 -20.26 6.11
C LEU A 65 -41.46 -20.51 5.14
N LEU A 66 -42.06 -21.69 5.24
CA LEU A 66 -43.31 -22.05 4.59
C LEU A 66 -44.40 -21.97 5.65
N ASP A 67 -45.50 -21.27 5.35
CA ASP A 67 -46.61 -21.12 6.29
C ASP A 67 -47.35 -22.45 6.45
N PRO A 68 -47.36 -23.09 7.63
CA PRO A 68 -48.07 -24.36 7.81
C PRO A 68 -49.59 -24.22 7.62
N ASN A 69 -50.14 -23.00 7.62
CA ASN A 69 -51.56 -22.75 7.41
C ASN A 69 -51.92 -22.52 5.95
N VAL A 70 -50.93 -22.39 5.06
CA VAL A 70 -51.16 -22.30 3.61
C VAL A 70 -51.21 -23.70 3.03
N ASP A 71 -52.20 -23.95 2.18
CA ASP A 71 -52.29 -25.19 1.40
C ASP A 71 -50.96 -25.42 0.64
N PRO A 72 -50.28 -26.56 0.83
CA PRO A 72 -49.03 -26.87 0.16
C PRO A 72 -49.08 -26.70 -1.35
N ASP A 73 -50.21 -27.01 -1.99
CA ASP A 73 -50.38 -26.87 -3.45
C ASP A 73 -50.17 -25.43 -3.93
N GLN A 74 -50.38 -24.45 -3.04
CA GLN A 74 -50.21 -23.03 -3.31
C GLN A 74 -48.79 -22.49 -3.07
N TYR A 75 -47.88 -23.27 -2.48
CA TYR A 75 -46.49 -22.83 -2.37
C TYR A 75 -45.85 -22.68 -3.74
N ARG A 76 -45.06 -21.63 -3.93
CA ARG A 76 -44.25 -21.49 -5.15
C ARG A 76 -43.01 -22.35 -5.07
N LEU A 77 -42.56 -22.90 -6.21
CA LEU A 77 -41.37 -23.75 -6.22
C LEU A 77 -40.10 -22.98 -5.82
N ALA A 78 -40.04 -21.65 -6.03
CA ALA A 78 -38.96 -20.81 -5.54
C ALA A 78 -38.90 -20.76 -4.00
N GLU A 79 -40.05 -20.72 -3.32
CA GLU A 79 -40.14 -20.78 -1.85
C GLU A 79 -39.65 -22.14 -1.34
N VAL A 80 -40.14 -23.22 -1.95
CA VAL A 80 -39.75 -24.58 -1.58
C VAL A 80 -38.27 -24.84 -1.85
N ALA A 81 -37.71 -24.33 -2.95
CA ALA A 81 -36.28 -24.44 -3.23
C ALA A 81 -35.44 -23.73 -2.16
N LEU A 82 -35.87 -22.55 -1.72
CA LEU A 82 -35.18 -21.80 -0.68
C LEU A 82 -35.34 -22.45 0.71
N GLU A 83 -36.53 -22.95 1.06
CA GLU A 83 -36.75 -23.72 2.30
C GLU A 83 -35.93 -25.01 2.30
N HIS A 84 -35.90 -25.75 1.19
CA HIS A 84 -35.07 -26.94 1.06
C HIS A 84 -33.60 -26.59 1.35
N LEU A 85 -33.10 -25.52 0.74
CA LEU A 85 -31.73 -25.06 0.93
C LEU A 85 -31.46 -24.73 2.40
N THR A 86 -32.35 -24.00 3.07
CA THR A 86 -32.17 -23.60 4.47
C THR A 86 -32.31 -24.76 5.44
N SER A 87 -33.29 -25.63 5.24
CA SER A 87 -33.50 -26.82 6.05
C SER A 87 -32.37 -27.83 5.87
N HIS A 88 -32.02 -28.16 4.63
CA HIS A 88 -31.02 -29.19 4.32
C HIS A 88 -29.59 -28.74 4.66
N HIS A 89 -29.22 -27.49 4.38
CA HIS A 89 -27.87 -26.98 4.62
C HIS A 89 -27.71 -26.17 5.91
N GLY A 90 -28.79 -25.58 6.45
CA GLY A 90 -28.78 -24.86 7.73
C GLY A 90 -29.00 -25.83 8.87
N THR A 91 -30.26 -26.25 9.07
CA THR A 91 -30.71 -27.07 10.22
C THR A 91 -30.18 -28.50 10.21
N ASN A 92 -30.31 -29.22 9.09
CA ASN A 92 -29.89 -30.62 9.01
C ASN A 92 -28.37 -30.77 8.85
N ARG A 93 -27.67 -29.65 8.63
CA ARG A 93 -26.20 -29.54 8.58
C ARG A 93 -25.52 -30.50 7.60
N GLN A 94 -26.22 -30.95 6.56
CA GLN A 94 -25.78 -32.02 5.66
C GLN A 94 -24.68 -31.60 4.66
N ALA A 95 -24.31 -30.31 4.61
CA ALA A 95 -23.31 -29.81 3.67
C ALA A 95 -22.06 -29.22 4.33
N LYS A 96 -20.91 -29.51 3.69
CA LYS A 96 -19.63 -28.82 3.87
C LYS A 96 -19.68 -27.44 3.20
N GLY A 97 -18.95 -26.45 3.69
CA GLY A 97 -19.13 -25.06 3.21
C GLY A 97 -18.74 -24.80 1.75
N ASP A 98 -17.87 -25.60 1.12
CA ASP A 98 -17.63 -25.49 -0.33
C ASP A 98 -18.86 -25.86 -1.18
N ARG A 99 -19.61 -26.87 -0.71
CA ARG A 99 -20.88 -27.26 -1.33
C ARG A 99 -21.85 -26.09 -1.26
N VAL A 100 -21.96 -25.43 -0.10
CA VAL A 100 -22.83 -24.26 0.09
C VAL A 100 -22.47 -23.10 -0.81
N LYS A 101 -21.18 -22.76 -0.99
CA LYS A 101 -20.77 -21.72 -1.95
C LYS A 101 -21.22 -22.03 -3.38
N SER A 102 -21.05 -23.29 -3.81
CA SER A 102 -21.48 -23.72 -5.14
C SER A 102 -22.99 -23.67 -5.31
N VAL A 103 -23.74 -24.18 -4.33
CA VAL A 103 -25.20 -24.21 -4.33
C VAL A 103 -25.76 -22.78 -4.31
N SER A 104 -25.20 -21.91 -3.48
CA SER A 104 -25.57 -20.49 -3.42
C SER A 104 -25.36 -19.80 -4.77
N SER A 105 -24.21 -20.01 -5.41
CA SER A 105 -23.95 -19.44 -6.75
C SER A 105 -24.95 -19.94 -7.79
N THR A 106 -25.34 -21.21 -7.73
CA THR A 106 -26.36 -21.81 -8.62
C THR A 106 -27.73 -21.16 -8.40
N HIS A 107 -28.15 -21.01 -7.14
CA HIS A 107 -29.45 -20.45 -6.78
C HIS A 107 -29.57 -18.99 -7.18
N HIS A 108 -28.55 -18.17 -6.86
CA HIS A 108 -28.56 -16.74 -7.15
C HIS A 108 -28.57 -16.41 -8.64
N ARG A 109 -27.90 -17.23 -9.46
CA ARG A 109 -27.64 -16.89 -10.87
C ARG A 109 -28.59 -17.56 -11.84
N TYR A 110 -29.09 -18.75 -11.53
CA TYR A 110 -29.87 -19.54 -12.48
C TYR A 110 -31.20 -19.98 -11.90
N LEU A 111 -31.20 -20.70 -10.78
CA LEU A 111 -32.39 -21.42 -10.34
C LEU A 111 -33.49 -20.49 -9.80
N LEU A 112 -33.21 -19.64 -8.81
CA LEU A 112 -34.24 -18.77 -8.24
C LEU A 112 -34.75 -17.71 -9.23
N PRO A 113 -33.88 -17.01 -10.01
CA PRO A 113 -34.36 -16.14 -11.08
C PRO A 113 -35.27 -16.86 -12.06
N PHE A 114 -34.88 -18.05 -12.53
CA PHE A 114 -35.71 -18.82 -13.46
C PHE A 114 -37.08 -19.17 -12.87
N LEU A 115 -37.13 -19.65 -11.63
CA LEU A 115 -38.39 -20.05 -10.98
C LEU A 115 -39.33 -18.85 -10.75
N ILE A 116 -38.79 -17.73 -10.26
CA ILE A 116 -39.60 -16.52 -10.02
C ILE A 116 -40.12 -15.93 -11.34
N GLU A 117 -39.28 -15.93 -12.38
CA GLU A 117 -39.68 -15.47 -13.71
C GLU A 117 -40.71 -16.40 -14.35
N LEU A 118 -40.57 -17.72 -14.16
CA LEU A 118 -41.56 -18.69 -14.59
C LEU A 118 -42.91 -18.41 -13.95
N ASP A 119 -42.97 -18.18 -12.64
CA ASP A 119 -44.22 -17.82 -11.94
C ASP A 119 -44.85 -16.55 -12.49
N ALA A 120 -44.03 -15.56 -12.85
CA ALA A 120 -44.49 -14.31 -13.45
C ALA A 120 -45.08 -14.47 -14.87
N THR A 121 -44.86 -15.61 -15.53
CA THR A 121 -45.49 -15.94 -16.82
C THR A 121 -46.81 -16.70 -16.66
N ARG A 122 -47.10 -17.21 -15.46
CA ARG A 122 -48.31 -18.00 -15.19
C ARG A 122 -49.45 -17.14 -14.63
N PRO A 123 -50.72 -17.49 -14.92
CA PRO A 123 -51.89 -16.90 -14.27
C PRO A 123 -51.76 -16.94 -12.74
N GLN A 124 -52.30 -15.94 -12.05
CA GLN A 124 -52.09 -15.76 -10.60
C GLN A 124 -52.58 -16.96 -9.77
N ASP A 125 -53.71 -17.53 -10.17
CA ASP A 125 -54.33 -18.74 -9.62
C ASP A 125 -53.59 -20.04 -9.96
N HIS A 126 -52.62 -19.99 -10.88
CA HIS A 126 -51.83 -21.14 -11.34
C HIS A 126 -50.33 -20.99 -11.07
N ARG A 127 -49.96 -20.20 -10.06
CA ARG A 127 -48.57 -20.02 -9.61
C ARG A 127 -48.11 -21.07 -8.60
N GLY A 128 -49.03 -21.86 -8.04
CA GLY A 128 -48.71 -22.95 -7.14
C GLY A 128 -47.76 -23.96 -7.77
N ALA A 129 -47.01 -24.67 -6.94
CA ALA A 129 -46.13 -25.74 -7.38
C ALA A 129 -46.94 -26.91 -7.96
N ALA A 130 -48.14 -27.20 -7.45
CA ALA A 130 -49.03 -28.25 -7.96
C ALA A 130 -49.46 -28.04 -9.42
N ASP A 131 -49.50 -26.78 -9.87
CA ASP A 131 -49.83 -26.41 -11.24
C ASP A 131 -48.62 -26.50 -12.19
N LEU A 132 -47.43 -26.79 -11.67
CA LEU A 132 -46.28 -27.02 -12.53
C LEU A 132 -46.47 -28.27 -13.39
N ARG A 133 -46.04 -28.14 -14.63
CA ARG A 133 -45.99 -29.21 -15.64
C ARG A 133 -44.54 -29.34 -16.10
N ILE A 134 -44.17 -30.52 -16.56
CA ILE A 134 -42.80 -30.78 -17.03
C ILE A 134 -42.38 -29.79 -18.12
N THR A 135 -43.30 -29.44 -19.03
CA THR A 135 -43.12 -28.48 -20.11
C THR A 135 -42.71 -27.09 -19.63
N HIS A 136 -43.12 -26.68 -18.42
CA HIS A 136 -42.70 -25.42 -17.81
C HIS A 136 -41.22 -25.43 -17.43
N LEU A 137 -40.68 -26.59 -17.02
CA LEU A 137 -39.30 -26.73 -16.54
C LEU A 137 -38.32 -27.20 -17.64
N GLU A 138 -38.81 -27.77 -18.73
CA GLU A 138 -38.01 -28.16 -19.91
C GLU A 138 -37.26 -27.00 -20.58
N ALA A 139 -37.69 -25.76 -20.33
CA ALA A 139 -36.96 -24.58 -20.75
C ALA A 139 -35.60 -24.45 -20.05
N LEU A 140 -35.46 -24.88 -18.79
CA LEU A 140 -34.25 -24.66 -18.00
C LEU A 140 -33.00 -25.34 -18.61
N PRO A 141 -33.01 -26.63 -19.00
CA PRO A 141 -31.86 -27.22 -19.71
C PRO A 141 -31.43 -26.45 -20.96
N ARG A 142 -32.39 -25.93 -21.74
CA ARG A 142 -32.14 -25.14 -22.95
C ARG A 142 -31.57 -23.76 -22.62
N VAL A 143 -32.07 -23.09 -21.58
CA VAL A 143 -31.49 -21.86 -21.03
C VAL A 143 -30.04 -22.08 -20.59
N LEU A 144 -29.78 -23.16 -19.86
CA LEU A 144 -28.44 -23.51 -19.38
C LEU A 144 -27.49 -23.89 -20.52
N ALA A 145 -28.00 -24.40 -21.65
CA ALA A 145 -27.21 -24.66 -22.86
C ALA A 145 -27.04 -23.43 -23.77
N GLY A 146 -27.72 -22.31 -23.47
CA GLY A 146 -27.71 -21.10 -24.29
C GLY A 146 -28.59 -21.21 -25.54
N ASP A 147 -29.49 -22.18 -25.61
CA ASP A 147 -30.48 -22.33 -26.68
C ASP A 147 -31.71 -21.42 -26.48
N LEU A 148 -31.91 -20.97 -25.24
CA LEU A 148 -32.90 -19.96 -24.86
C LEU A 148 -32.20 -18.84 -24.07
N PRO A 149 -32.77 -17.62 -24.04
CA PRO A 149 -32.22 -16.52 -23.25
C PRO A 149 -32.08 -16.89 -21.77
N LEU A 150 -31.03 -16.38 -21.12
CA LEU A 150 -30.90 -16.43 -19.66
C LEU A 150 -32.07 -15.72 -18.99
N PRO A 151 -32.36 -16.00 -17.70
CA PRO A 151 -33.34 -15.22 -16.94
C PRO A 151 -33.08 -13.72 -17.08
N ALA A 152 -34.13 -12.91 -17.20
CA ALA A 152 -34.04 -11.47 -17.42
C ALA A 152 -33.24 -10.78 -16.31
N ALA A 153 -33.42 -11.23 -15.07
CA ALA A 153 -32.64 -10.79 -13.93
C ALA A 153 -31.15 -11.12 -14.07
N THR A 154 -30.81 -12.25 -14.69
CA THR A 154 -29.41 -12.63 -14.97
C THR A 154 -28.79 -11.78 -16.05
N VAL A 155 -29.55 -11.45 -17.09
CA VAL A 155 -29.11 -10.51 -18.13
C VAL A 155 -28.89 -9.12 -17.55
N ALA A 156 -29.85 -8.60 -16.78
CA ALA A 156 -29.73 -7.31 -16.10
C ALA A 156 -28.51 -7.27 -15.16
N ALA A 157 -28.28 -8.33 -14.38
CA ALA A 157 -27.13 -8.40 -13.48
C ALA A 157 -25.80 -8.43 -14.23
N ASP A 158 -25.68 -9.20 -15.31
CA ASP A 158 -24.47 -9.24 -16.12
C ASP A 158 -24.19 -7.87 -16.77
N ARG A 159 -25.24 -7.12 -17.19
CA ARG A 159 -25.12 -5.75 -17.71
C ARG A 159 -24.63 -4.74 -16.68
N LEU A 160 -25.14 -4.83 -15.45
CA LEU A 160 -24.75 -3.99 -14.33
C LEU A 160 -23.43 -4.45 -13.66
N GLY A 161 -22.76 -5.49 -14.19
CA GLY A 161 -21.49 -5.99 -13.65
C GLY A 161 -21.60 -6.74 -12.31
N HIS A 162 -22.80 -7.21 -11.94
CA HIS A 162 -23.06 -7.92 -10.68
C HIS A 162 -23.14 -9.44 -10.88
N LYS A 163 -22.66 -10.19 -9.88
CA LYS A 163 -22.66 -11.66 -9.90
C LYS A 163 -23.93 -12.29 -9.32
N LEU A 164 -24.75 -11.52 -8.63
CA LEU A 164 -25.98 -11.96 -7.99
C LEU A 164 -27.16 -11.57 -8.89
N SER A 165 -27.72 -12.52 -9.63
CA SER A 165 -28.85 -12.21 -10.51
C SER A 165 -30.14 -11.95 -9.74
N ILE A 166 -30.32 -12.65 -8.63
CA ILE A 166 -31.54 -12.59 -7.82
C ILE A 166 -31.88 -11.19 -7.30
N ILE A 167 -30.88 -10.33 -7.05
CA ILE A 167 -31.11 -8.92 -6.65
C ILE A 167 -31.69 -8.07 -7.79
N ARG A 168 -31.69 -8.58 -9.02
CA ARG A 168 -32.12 -7.87 -10.23
C ARG A 168 -33.44 -8.43 -10.80
N VAL A 169 -34.19 -9.23 -10.03
CA VAL A 169 -35.55 -9.62 -10.42
C VAL A 169 -36.44 -8.38 -10.54
N PHE A 170 -36.37 -7.52 -9.52
CA PHE A 170 -36.88 -6.16 -9.57
C PHE A 170 -35.72 -5.17 -9.59
N LEU A 171 -35.91 -4.08 -10.33
CA LEU A 171 -34.95 -3.03 -10.56
C LEU A 171 -35.56 -1.73 -10.04
N THR A 172 -34.73 -0.90 -9.41
CA THR A 172 -35.05 0.52 -9.25
C THR A 172 -35.18 1.14 -10.64
N LEU A 173 -35.89 2.27 -10.76
CA LEU A 173 -35.99 2.96 -12.06
C LEU A 173 -34.62 3.38 -12.61
N GLU A 174 -33.68 3.70 -11.72
CA GLU A 174 -32.28 4.01 -12.08
C GLU A 174 -31.56 2.79 -12.68
N ASP A 175 -31.58 1.64 -11.99
CA ASP A 175 -30.96 0.41 -12.50
C ASP A 175 -31.63 -0.07 -13.79
N ALA A 176 -32.95 0.11 -13.91
CA ALA A 176 -33.71 -0.23 -15.10
C ALA A 176 -33.27 0.61 -16.31
N GLY A 177 -33.07 1.91 -16.12
CA GLY A 177 -32.60 2.82 -17.17
C GLY A 177 -31.25 2.42 -17.76
N GLN A 178 -30.36 1.86 -16.94
CA GLN A 178 -29.04 1.37 -17.36
C GLN A 178 -29.09 0.06 -18.17
N VAL A 179 -30.19 -0.70 -18.12
CA VAL A 179 -30.33 -1.99 -18.81
C VAL A 179 -31.36 -1.95 -19.94
N VAL A 180 -31.99 -0.80 -20.18
CA VAL A 180 -32.98 -0.58 -21.25
C VAL A 180 -32.30 -0.12 -22.54
N ASP A 181 -32.75 -0.67 -23.66
CA ASP A 181 -32.39 -0.22 -25.00
C ASP A 181 -33.02 1.15 -25.25
N GLY A 182 -32.19 2.16 -25.52
CA GLY A 182 -32.60 3.57 -25.54
C GLY A 182 -32.56 4.29 -24.18
N GLY A 183 -32.09 3.63 -23.11
CA GLY A 183 -31.81 4.23 -21.81
C GLY A 183 -33.02 4.79 -21.05
N ASP A 184 -32.77 5.75 -20.16
CA ASP A 184 -33.78 6.38 -19.28
C ASP A 184 -34.97 6.96 -20.03
N GLN A 185 -34.73 7.53 -21.22
CA GLN A 185 -35.79 8.15 -22.02
C GLN A 185 -36.76 7.09 -22.57
N ALA A 186 -36.25 5.99 -23.09
CA ALA A 186 -37.09 4.89 -23.57
C ALA A 186 -37.88 4.25 -22.42
N LEU A 187 -37.25 4.09 -21.26
CA LEU A 187 -37.93 3.63 -20.05
C LEU A 187 -39.04 4.59 -19.63
N ALA A 188 -38.79 5.90 -19.56
CA ALA A 188 -39.80 6.88 -19.19
C ALA A 188 -41.02 6.86 -20.12
N VAL A 189 -40.81 6.72 -21.43
CA VAL A 189 -41.88 6.57 -22.42
C VAL A 189 -42.65 5.27 -22.20
N ALA A 190 -41.95 4.15 -21.95
CA ALA A 190 -42.58 2.86 -21.73
C ALA A 190 -43.43 2.83 -20.45
N LEU A 191 -42.99 3.51 -19.39
CA LEU A 191 -43.76 3.66 -18.15
C LEU A 191 -44.98 4.56 -18.36
N ALA A 192 -44.80 5.70 -19.03
CA ALA A 192 -45.90 6.64 -19.30
C ALA A 192 -47.00 6.05 -20.21
N THR A 193 -46.62 5.17 -21.13
CA THR A 193 -47.56 4.47 -22.04
C THR A 193 -48.13 3.19 -21.44
N GLY A 194 -47.67 2.76 -20.27
CA GLY A 194 -48.08 1.50 -19.63
C GLY A 194 -47.53 0.24 -20.32
N ALA A 195 -46.58 0.38 -21.26
CA ALA A 195 -45.93 -0.75 -21.92
C ALA A 195 -45.11 -1.61 -20.95
N VAL A 196 -44.60 -1.00 -19.87
CA VAL A 196 -43.95 -1.70 -18.75
C VAL A 196 -44.76 -1.44 -17.48
N PRO A 197 -45.27 -2.47 -16.80
CA PRO A 197 -45.94 -2.32 -15.52
C PRO A 197 -45.01 -1.77 -14.44
N VAL A 198 -45.51 -0.81 -13.67
CA VAL A 198 -44.84 -0.30 -12.48
C VAL A 198 -45.34 -1.08 -11.28
N HIS A 199 -44.40 -1.57 -10.46
CA HIS A 199 -44.67 -2.23 -9.19
C HIS A 199 -44.24 -1.30 -8.06
N ARG A 200 -44.84 -1.46 -6.87
CA ARG A 200 -44.44 -0.74 -5.67
C ARG A 200 -43.63 -1.68 -4.79
N ASP A 201 -42.42 -1.28 -4.42
CA ASP A 201 -41.64 -2.01 -3.43
C ASP A 201 -42.44 -2.05 -2.11
N VAL A 202 -42.82 -3.24 -1.66
CA VAL A 202 -43.74 -3.38 -0.51
C VAL A 202 -43.16 -2.89 0.82
N ARG A 203 -41.85 -2.68 0.90
CA ARG A 203 -41.17 -2.18 2.10
C ARG A 203 -41.01 -0.66 2.08
N THR A 204 -40.66 -0.11 0.92
CA THR A 204 -40.26 1.31 0.79
C THR A 204 -41.32 2.16 0.10
N GLY A 205 -42.29 1.55 -0.60
CA GLY A 205 -43.26 2.23 -1.45
C GLY A 205 -42.68 2.79 -2.76
N GLN A 206 -41.39 2.57 -3.02
CA GLN A 206 -40.71 3.07 -4.22
C GLN A 206 -41.23 2.39 -5.49
N ASP A 207 -41.32 3.15 -6.59
CA ASP A 207 -41.61 2.59 -7.91
C ASP A 207 -40.43 1.75 -8.41
N ILE A 208 -40.73 0.52 -8.82
CA ILE A 208 -39.77 -0.48 -9.28
C ILE A 208 -40.36 -1.21 -10.49
N VAL A 209 -39.49 -1.79 -11.32
CA VAL A 209 -39.90 -2.56 -12.50
C VAL A 209 -39.30 -3.95 -12.46
N ARG A 210 -40.00 -4.94 -13.02
CA ARG A 210 -39.49 -6.29 -13.11
C ARG A 210 -38.65 -6.47 -14.37
N ALA A 211 -37.50 -7.12 -14.28
CA ALA A 211 -36.63 -7.34 -15.44
C ALA A 211 -37.33 -8.13 -16.57
N THR A 212 -38.23 -9.07 -16.23
CA THR A 212 -39.03 -9.80 -17.24
C THR A 212 -40.05 -8.94 -17.94
N ASP A 213 -40.56 -7.90 -17.29
CA ASP A 213 -41.52 -6.98 -17.92
C ASP A 213 -40.79 -6.09 -18.95
N LEU A 214 -39.56 -5.65 -18.65
CA LEU A 214 -38.69 -4.99 -19.62
C LEU A 214 -38.40 -5.87 -20.83
N ARG A 215 -38.14 -7.16 -20.61
CA ARG A 215 -37.95 -8.13 -21.70
C ARG A 215 -39.21 -8.31 -22.53
N LYS A 216 -40.38 -8.46 -21.90
CA LYS A 216 -41.67 -8.61 -22.60
C LYS A 216 -41.99 -7.39 -23.46
N ALA A 217 -41.61 -6.19 -23.01
CA ALA A 217 -41.72 -4.95 -23.76
C ALA A 217 -40.67 -4.79 -24.87
N GLY A 218 -39.73 -5.74 -25.03
CA GLY A 218 -38.65 -5.65 -26.00
C GLY A 218 -37.59 -4.60 -25.67
N LEU A 219 -37.54 -4.14 -24.42
CA LEU A 219 -36.66 -3.04 -23.96
C LEU A 219 -35.40 -3.54 -23.26
N LEU A 220 -35.35 -4.77 -22.76
CA LEU A 220 -34.16 -5.26 -22.06
C LEU A 220 -32.99 -5.44 -23.04
N LEU A 221 -31.81 -4.87 -22.71
CA LEU A 221 -30.57 -5.03 -23.49
C LEU A 221 -30.02 -6.46 -23.44
N GLU A 222 -30.52 -7.32 -24.31
CA GLU A 222 -30.04 -8.69 -24.45
C GLU A 222 -28.59 -8.76 -24.94
N PRO A 223 -27.81 -9.77 -24.54
CA PRO A 223 -26.47 -9.98 -25.08
C PRO A 223 -26.57 -10.37 -26.56
N GLY A 224 -25.70 -9.82 -27.41
CA GLY A 224 -25.69 -10.13 -28.85
C GLY A 224 -25.44 -11.61 -29.20
N LYS A 225 -24.94 -12.41 -28.24
CA LYS A 225 -24.89 -13.88 -28.31
C LYS A 225 -25.35 -14.49 -26.99
N ALA A 226 -26.36 -15.34 -27.05
CA ALA A 226 -26.73 -16.19 -25.91
C ALA A 226 -25.57 -17.14 -25.58
N HIS A 227 -25.36 -17.40 -24.28
CA HIS A 227 -24.34 -18.34 -23.85
C HIS A 227 -24.85 -19.35 -22.81
N GLY A 228 -24.41 -20.60 -22.95
CA GLY A 228 -24.65 -21.69 -22.02
C GLY A 228 -23.44 -21.99 -21.13
N ILE A 229 -23.70 -22.70 -20.04
CA ILE A 229 -22.69 -23.21 -19.11
C ILE A 229 -22.33 -24.65 -19.45
N ALA A 230 -21.15 -25.10 -19.01
CA ALA A 230 -20.72 -26.48 -19.22
C ALA A 230 -21.74 -27.48 -18.63
N ARG A 231 -21.96 -28.61 -19.31
CA ARG A 231 -22.92 -29.65 -18.91
C ARG A 231 -22.78 -30.11 -17.45
N SER A 232 -21.55 -30.21 -16.95
CA SER A 232 -21.29 -30.53 -15.54
C SER A 232 -21.83 -29.48 -14.56
N SER A 233 -21.75 -28.20 -14.92
CA SER A 233 -22.31 -27.10 -14.13
C SER A 233 -23.83 -27.06 -14.27
N ALA A 234 -24.39 -27.29 -15.46
CA ALA A 234 -25.83 -27.40 -15.67
C ALA A 234 -26.43 -28.57 -14.87
N ASN A 235 -25.78 -29.73 -14.83
CA ASN A 235 -26.17 -30.85 -13.97
C ASN A 235 -26.22 -30.47 -12.48
N ASN A 236 -25.35 -29.56 -12.02
CA ASN A 236 -25.44 -29.09 -10.65
C ASN A 236 -26.72 -28.28 -10.39
N VAL A 237 -27.14 -27.44 -11.34
CA VAL A 237 -28.40 -26.68 -11.28
C VAL A 237 -29.60 -27.62 -11.29
N LEU A 238 -29.64 -28.58 -12.22
CA LEU A 238 -30.75 -29.51 -12.37
C LEU A 238 -30.87 -30.47 -11.18
N ARG A 239 -29.76 -30.87 -10.55
CA ARG A 239 -29.79 -31.63 -9.31
C ARG A 239 -30.45 -30.84 -8.18
N ASP A 240 -30.11 -29.55 -8.05
CA ASP A 240 -30.67 -28.71 -7.01
C ASP A 240 -32.17 -28.43 -7.26
N LEU A 241 -32.60 -28.27 -8.53
CA LEU A 241 -34.02 -28.22 -8.91
C LEU A 241 -34.76 -29.52 -8.55
N ARG A 242 -34.17 -30.69 -8.84
CA ARG A 242 -34.76 -31.98 -8.48
C ARG A 242 -34.96 -32.10 -6.97
N ALA A 243 -33.97 -31.66 -6.19
CA ALA A 243 -34.07 -31.68 -4.73
C ALA A 243 -35.22 -30.78 -4.22
N ALA A 244 -35.45 -29.62 -4.84
CA ALA A 244 -36.59 -28.76 -4.51
C ALA A 244 -37.94 -29.41 -4.85
N ILE A 245 -38.01 -30.13 -5.98
CA ILE A 245 -39.22 -30.85 -6.41
C ILE A 245 -39.52 -32.03 -5.49
N ASP A 246 -38.50 -32.81 -5.12
CA ASP A 246 -38.65 -33.91 -4.16
C ASP A 246 -39.08 -33.35 -2.79
N ARG A 247 -38.51 -32.22 -2.36
CA ARG A 247 -38.95 -31.52 -1.14
C ARG A 247 -40.39 -31.01 -1.21
N ALA A 248 -40.85 -30.54 -2.36
CA ALA A 248 -42.25 -30.15 -2.53
C ALA A 248 -43.19 -31.35 -2.31
N ARG A 249 -42.83 -32.53 -2.84
CA ARG A 249 -43.60 -33.76 -2.59
C ARG A 249 -43.60 -34.14 -1.11
N ASP A 250 -42.47 -33.99 -0.42
CA ASP A 250 -42.37 -34.27 1.03
C ASP A 250 -43.30 -33.36 1.86
N HIS A 251 -43.53 -32.12 1.40
CA HIS A 251 -44.49 -31.18 2.01
C HIS A 251 -45.95 -31.42 1.58
N GLY A 252 -46.22 -32.46 0.79
CA GLY A 252 -47.58 -32.84 0.38
C GLY A 252 -48.09 -32.17 -0.91
N VAL A 253 -47.24 -31.45 -1.65
CA VAL A 253 -47.63 -30.83 -2.92
C VAL A 253 -48.00 -31.88 -3.97
N ASN A 254 -49.17 -31.73 -4.59
CA ASN A 254 -49.71 -32.62 -5.61
C ASN A 254 -49.08 -32.38 -7.00
N LEU A 255 -47.78 -32.68 -7.11
CA LEU A 255 -47.03 -32.55 -8.36
C LEU A 255 -47.40 -33.63 -9.37
N ARG A 256 -47.87 -33.22 -10.56
CA ARG A 256 -48.21 -34.14 -11.66
C ARG A 256 -47.05 -34.29 -12.65
N GLY A 257 -46.38 -35.44 -12.62
CA GLY A 257 -45.40 -35.85 -13.62
C GLY A 257 -44.00 -36.17 -13.06
N ASN A 258 -43.12 -36.63 -13.95
CA ASN A 258 -41.73 -36.94 -13.63
C ASN A 258 -40.79 -35.82 -14.10
N PHE A 259 -40.25 -35.05 -13.16
CA PHE A 259 -39.39 -33.90 -13.45
C PHE A 259 -37.89 -34.25 -13.52
N HIS A 260 -37.55 -35.41 -14.09
CA HIS A 260 -36.16 -35.76 -14.36
C HIS A 260 -35.69 -35.06 -15.63
N LEU A 261 -34.87 -34.01 -15.46
CA LEU A 261 -34.32 -33.21 -16.55
C LEU A 261 -32.82 -33.47 -16.71
N ASP A 262 -32.38 -33.65 -17.95
CA ASP A 262 -30.98 -33.85 -18.30
C ASP A 262 -30.33 -32.56 -18.80
N ALA A 263 -29.07 -32.32 -18.40
CA ALA A 263 -28.33 -31.19 -18.91
C ALA A 263 -27.93 -31.42 -20.38
N ILE A 264 -28.20 -30.40 -21.19
CA ILE A 264 -27.81 -30.33 -22.60
C ILE A 264 -26.38 -29.76 -22.68
N GLU A 265 -25.55 -30.36 -23.54
CA GLU A 265 -24.22 -29.84 -23.82
C GLU A 265 -24.33 -28.61 -24.74
N PRO A 266 -23.87 -27.43 -24.32
CA PRO A 266 -23.92 -26.23 -25.16
C PRO A 266 -23.06 -26.39 -26.42
N LEU A 267 -23.56 -25.86 -27.55
CA LEU A 267 -22.77 -25.74 -28.79
C LEU A 267 -21.50 -24.93 -28.53
N GLN A 268 -20.41 -25.24 -29.24
CA GLN A 268 -19.09 -24.63 -28.99
C GLN A 268 -19.13 -23.09 -29.07
N HIS A 269 -19.83 -22.52 -30.04
CA HIS A 269 -19.97 -21.07 -30.20
C HIS A 269 -20.94 -20.41 -29.21
N ARG A 270 -21.74 -21.22 -28.49
CA ARG A 270 -22.66 -20.80 -27.42
C ARG A 270 -22.07 -21.05 -26.04
N ARG A 271 -20.92 -21.68 -25.91
CA ARG A 271 -20.31 -21.90 -24.59
C ARG A 271 -19.81 -20.57 -24.03
N GLN A 272 -20.21 -20.26 -22.79
CA GLN A 272 -19.69 -19.10 -22.05
C GLN A 272 -18.16 -19.14 -21.93
N ARG A 273 -17.59 -20.35 -21.87
CA ARG A 273 -16.14 -20.56 -21.88
C ARG A 273 -15.76 -21.67 -22.85
N PRO A 274 -14.74 -21.47 -23.69
CA PRO A 274 -14.26 -22.53 -24.57
C PRO A 274 -13.89 -23.76 -23.75
N LYS A 275 -14.09 -24.94 -24.33
CA LYS A 275 -13.67 -26.19 -23.69
C LYS A 275 -12.15 -26.18 -23.58
N LYS A 276 -11.62 -26.28 -22.36
CA LYS A 276 -10.17 -26.37 -22.16
C LYS A 276 -9.64 -27.62 -22.87
N ALA A 277 -8.58 -27.46 -23.65
CA ALA A 277 -7.86 -28.58 -24.24
C ALA A 277 -7.34 -29.50 -23.12
N LYS A 278 -7.43 -30.81 -23.33
CA LYS A 278 -6.86 -31.78 -22.37
C LYS A 278 -5.36 -31.82 -22.60
N ILE A 279 -4.59 -31.32 -21.64
CA ILE A 279 -3.14 -31.49 -21.60
C ILE A 279 -2.90 -32.78 -20.79
N SER A 280 -2.22 -33.76 -21.37
CA SER A 280 -1.95 -35.04 -20.72
C SER A 280 -0.53 -35.14 -20.16
N THR A 281 0.42 -34.38 -20.70
CA THR A 281 1.83 -34.47 -20.32
C THR A 281 2.41 -33.09 -20.07
N ILE A 282 3.14 -32.95 -18.96
CA ILE A 282 3.93 -31.76 -18.62
C ILE A 282 5.33 -32.24 -18.23
N PRO A 283 6.30 -32.17 -19.17
CA PRO A 283 7.68 -32.58 -18.91
C PRO A 283 8.29 -31.83 -17.72
N LEU A 284 9.19 -32.47 -16.96
CA LEU A 284 9.89 -31.81 -15.85
C LEU A 284 10.69 -30.59 -16.33
N ALA A 285 11.27 -30.65 -17.54
CA ALA A 285 11.97 -29.51 -18.13
C ALA A 285 11.08 -28.26 -18.28
N THR A 286 9.80 -28.44 -18.65
CA THR A 286 8.84 -27.32 -18.73
C THR A 286 8.56 -26.73 -17.35
N VAL A 287 8.50 -27.58 -16.32
CA VAL A 287 8.31 -27.16 -14.91
C VAL A 287 9.54 -26.41 -14.41
N ALA A 288 10.75 -26.90 -14.68
CA ALA A 288 12.01 -26.26 -14.34
C ALA A 288 12.17 -24.90 -15.05
N GLY A 289 11.85 -24.82 -16.34
CA GLY A 289 11.83 -23.54 -17.06
C GLY A 289 10.84 -22.56 -16.44
N THR A 290 9.64 -23.03 -16.07
CA THR A 290 8.63 -22.20 -15.40
C THR A 290 9.07 -21.71 -14.03
N SER A 291 9.76 -22.55 -13.24
CA SER A 291 10.19 -22.20 -11.88
C SER A 291 11.16 -21.01 -11.87
N ALA A 292 12.05 -20.89 -12.85
CA ALA A 292 12.98 -19.75 -12.98
C ALA A 292 12.26 -18.40 -13.12
N HIS A 293 11.01 -18.39 -13.60
CA HIS A 293 10.16 -17.21 -13.74
C HIS A 293 9.22 -16.98 -12.55
N LEU A 294 9.44 -17.68 -11.43
CA LEU A 294 8.66 -17.53 -10.20
C LEU A 294 9.54 -16.97 -9.07
N PRO A 295 8.94 -16.26 -8.10
CA PRO A 295 9.60 -15.98 -6.82
C PRO A 295 9.81 -17.29 -6.05
N VAL A 296 10.68 -17.28 -5.04
CA VAL A 296 11.11 -18.46 -4.25
C VAL A 296 9.91 -19.27 -3.76
N ILE A 297 8.93 -18.63 -3.13
CA ILE A 297 7.72 -19.31 -2.65
C ILE A 297 6.93 -19.95 -3.80
N GLY A 298 6.88 -19.29 -4.96
CA GLY A 298 6.21 -19.84 -6.14
C GLY A 298 6.90 -21.09 -6.68
N GLN A 299 8.23 -21.15 -6.64
CA GLN A 299 9.00 -22.33 -7.05
C GLN A 299 8.68 -23.54 -6.19
N VAL A 300 8.67 -23.37 -4.86
CA VAL A 300 8.34 -24.46 -3.93
C VAL A 300 6.93 -24.99 -4.18
N VAL A 301 5.95 -24.10 -4.35
CA VAL A 301 4.56 -24.52 -4.62
C VAL A 301 4.44 -25.25 -5.95
N LEU A 302 5.18 -24.82 -6.98
CA LEU A 302 5.18 -25.47 -8.29
C LEU A 302 5.77 -26.89 -8.19
N TRP A 303 6.93 -27.05 -7.56
CA TRP A 303 7.59 -28.34 -7.39
C TRP A 303 6.80 -29.30 -6.50
N ALA A 304 6.25 -28.82 -5.38
CA ALA A 304 5.37 -29.61 -4.52
C ALA A 304 4.13 -30.10 -5.30
N GLY A 305 3.52 -29.25 -6.13
CA GLY A 305 2.38 -29.67 -6.96
C GLY A 305 2.74 -30.71 -8.02
N ARG A 306 3.96 -30.64 -8.55
CA ARG A 306 4.45 -31.56 -9.59
C ARG A 306 4.91 -32.91 -9.04
N LEU A 307 5.61 -32.92 -7.91
CA LEU A 307 6.27 -34.12 -7.39
C LEU A 307 5.42 -34.87 -6.36
N LEU A 308 4.53 -34.18 -5.62
CA LEU A 308 3.63 -34.82 -4.66
C LEU A 308 2.27 -35.19 -5.26
N GLY A 309 1.93 -34.59 -6.42
CA GLY A 309 0.57 -34.64 -6.96
C GLY A 309 -0.46 -34.00 -6.02
N ALA A 310 0.00 -33.18 -5.08
CA ALA A 310 -0.84 -32.54 -4.09
C ALA A 310 -1.76 -31.51 -4.76
N ARG A 311 -2.99 -31.39 -4.27
CA ARG A 311 -3.86 -30.27 -4.65
C ARG A 311 -3.22 -28.99 -4.14
N ILE A 312 -3.36 -27.88 -4.86
CA ILE A 312 -2.82 -26.59 -4.41
C ILE A 312 -3.26 -26.23 -2.98
N SER A 313 -4.47 -26.61 -2.56
CA SER A 313 -4.92 -26.43 -1.18
C SER A 313 -4.22 -27.32 -0.15
N GLU A 314 -3.77 -28.52 -0.51
CA GLU A 314 -2.98 -29.38 0.36
C GLU A 314 -1.58 -28.76 0.57
N ILE A 315 -0.95 -28.24 -0.50
CA ILE A 315 0.37 -27.61 -0.45
C ILE A 315 0.41 -26.43 0.53
N TYR A 316 -0.61 -25.56 0.50
CA TYR A 316 -0.73 -24.45 1.46
C TYR A 316 -1.27 -24.86 2.83
N GLY A 317 -1.59 -26.15 3.02
CA GLY A 317 -2.06 -26.73 4.28
C GLY A 317 -0.94 -27.31 5.14
N TYR A 318 0.21 -27.63 4.54
CA TYR A 318 1.36 -28.21 5.25
C TYR A 318 1.89 -27.25 6.32
N LEU A 319 2.17 -27.81 7.49
CA LEU A 319 2.99 -27.22 8.54
C LEU A 319 4.45 -27.64 8.38
N VAL A 320 5.35 -26.90 9.03
CA VAL A 320 6.76 -27.28 9.08
C VAL A 320 6.92 -28.64 9.77
N SER A 321 6.13 -28.93 10.81
CA SER A 321 6.09 -30.22 11.51
C SER A 321 5.57 -31.40 10.68
N ASP A 322 4.85 -31.16 9.57
CA ASP A 322 4.34 -32.23 8.72
C ASP A 322 5.46 -32.87 7.87
N PHE A 323 6.59 -32.15 7.69
CA PHE A 323 7.79 -32.64 7.02
C PHE A 323 8.83 -33.08 8.05
N TYR A 324 9.29 -34.32 7.96
CA TYR A 324 10.28 -34.88 8.88
C TYR A 324 11.18 -35.90 8.18
N ARG A 325 12.30 -36.22 8.82
CA ARG A 325 13.16 -37.34 8.43
C ARG A 325 13.03 -38.44 9.46
N ASP A 326 12.97 -39.70 9.02
CA ASP A 326 12.94 -40.84 9.93
C ASP A 326 14.32 -41.11 10.56
N SER A 327 14.42 -42.17 11.38
CA SER A 327 15.68 -42.54 12.04
C SER A 327 16.81 -42.93 11.08
N ALA A 328 16.48 -43.27 9.82
CA ALA A 328 17.45 -43.54 8.76
C ALA A 328 17.74 -42.30 7.89
N GLY A 329 17.20 -41.12 8.24
CA GLY A 329 17.37 -39.87 7.52
C GLY A 329 16.48 -39.71 6.28
N ARG A 330 15.56 -40.66 6.03
CA ARG A 330 14.71 -40.66 4.83
C ARG A 330 13.57 -39.65 5.00
N PRO A 331 13.28 -38.83 3.97
CA PRO A 331 12.30 -37.76 4.10
C PRO A 331 10.86 -38.23 3.91
N TRP A 332 9.99 -37.77 4.81
CA TRP A 332 8.57 -38.09 4.87
C TRP A 332 7.74 -36.81 4.98
N LEU A 333 6.52 -36.88 4.44
CA LEU A 333 5.55 -35.79 4.51
C LEU A 333 4.18 -36.33 4.91
N ILE A 334 3.56 -35.71 5.91
CA ILE A 334 2.18 -35.95 6.31
C ILE A 334 1.28 -34.97 5.54
N THR A 335 0.25 -35.50 4.90
CA THR A 335 -0.82 -34.69 4.32
C THR A 335 -2.10 -34.97 5.06
N ASP A 336 -2.51 -34.08 5.95
CA ASP A 336 -3.75 -34.18 6.74
C ASP A 336 -4.64 -32.92 6.63
N LYS A 337 -4.04 -31.76 6.33
CA LYS A 337 -4.72 -30.46 6.30
C LYS A 337 -4.88 -29.91 4.89
N GLN A 338 -5.80 -28.96 4.77
CA GLN A 338 -5.93 -28.14 3.57
C GLN A 338 -5.95 -26.66 3.96
N GLY A 339 -5.13 -25.85 3.29
CA GLY A 339 -5.00 -24.42 3.52
C GLY A 339 -5.02 -23.60 2.24
N GLY A 340 -4.68 -22.32 2.36
CA GLY A 340 -4.47 -21.47 1.20
C GLY A 340 -5.74 -20.95 0.53
N ARG A 341 -6.91 -21.00 1.14
CA ARG A 341 -8.01 -20.10 0.77
C ARG A 341 -8.90 -19.96 1.99
N SER A 342 -9.49 -18.78 2.20
CA SER A 342 -10.60 -18.66 3.13
C SER A 342 -11.73 -19.60 2.68
N VAL A 343 -11.85 -20.73 3.37
CA VAL A 343 -12.86 -21.72 3.12
C VAL A 343 -14.01 -21.47 4.07
N LEU A 344 -15.21 -21.65 3.54
CA LEU A 344 -16.37 -21.68 4.41
C LEU A 344 -16.36 -23.07 5.04
N VAL A 345 -16.28 -23.12 6.36
CA VAL A 345 -16.31 -24.34 7.15
C VAL A 345 -17.44 -24.25 8.13
N ARG A 346 -17.97 -25.40 8.55
CA ARG A 346 -18.92 -25.42 9.63
C ARG A 346 -18.15 -25.41 10.94
N ASP A 347 -18.42 -24.42 11.76
CA ASP A 347 -17.89 -24.35 13.11
C ASP A 347 -18.48 -25.50 13.94
N PRO A 348 -17.65 -26.35 14.56
CA PRO A 348 -18.13 -27.54 15.27
C PRO A 348 -18.90 -27.20 16.55
N LEU A 349 -18.63 -26.05 17.18
CA LEU A 349 -19.28 -25.64 18.44
C LEU A 349 -20.64 -24.99 18.16
N THR A 350 -20.67 -24.06 17.21
CA THR A 350 -21.88 -23.27 16.92
C THR A 350 -22.73 -23.87 15.81
N GLY A 351 -22.20 -24.78 15.01
CA GLY A 351 -22.86 -25.31 13.81
C GLY A 351 -22.96 -24.31 12.66
N LYS A 352 -22.54 -23.05 12.84
CA LYS A 352 -22.62 -21.99 11.85
C LYS A 352 -21.49 -22.10 10.83
N PHE A 353 -21.74 -21.60 9.62
CA PHE A 353 -20.71 -21.44 8.61
C PHE A 353 -19.85 -20.22 8.92
N VAL A 354 -18.56 -20.46 9.17
CA VAL A 354 -17.56 -19.43 9.38
C VAL A 354 -16.48 -19.52 8.32
N LYS A 355 -15.87 -18.40 7.99
CA LYS A 355 -14.70 -18.36 7.11
C LYS A 355 -13.47 -18.71 7.94
N ARG A 356 -12.72 -19.73 7.54
CA ARG A 356 -11.39 -20.07 8.10
C ARG A 356 -10.36 -20.15 6.99
N ASP A 357 -9.11 -19.83 7.27
CA ASP A 357 -8.01 -19.87 6.30
C ASP A 357 -7.36 -21.26 6.18
N SER A 358 -7.88 -22.23 6.93
CA SER A 358 -7.53 -23.64 6.89
C SER A 358 -8.76 -24.53 7.13
N LYS A 359 -8.61 -25.80 6.77
CA LYS A 359 -9.44 -26.92 7.19
C LYS A 359 -8.55 -27.95 7.87
N ASP A 360 -8.99 -28.39 9.03
CA ASP A 360 -8.25 -29.33 9.88
C ASP A 360 -8.17 -30.73 9.26
N HIS A 361 -9.04 -31.03 8.29
CA HIS A 361 -9.09 -32.33 7.61
C HIS A 361 -9.29 -32.20 6.10
N PRO A 362 -8.84 -33.19 5.30
CA PRO A 362 -9.03 -33.19 3.87
C PRO A 362 -10.49 -33.49 3.52
N LYS A 363 -10.83 -33.37 2.23
CA LYS A 363 -12.21 -33.59 1.77
C LYS A 363 -12.72 -35.01 2.07
N THR A 364 -11.82 -36.00 2.10
CA THR A 364 -12.09 -37.43 2.26
C THR A 364 -11.09 -38.05 3.25
N PRO A 365 -11.44 -39.14 3.96
CA PRO A 365 -10.51 -39.84 4.85
C PRO A 365 -9.24 -40.30 4.13
N ALA A 366 -9.36 -40.76 2.86
CA ALA A 366 -8.24 -41.10 1.99
C ALA A 366 -7.30 -39.92 1.64
N GLY A 367 -7.67 -38.69 2.01
CA GLY A 367 -6.80 -37.54 1.87
C GLY A 367 -5.73 -37.45 2.96
N VAL A 368 -5.93 -38.12 4.11
CA VAL A 368 -4.95 -38.24 5.18
C VAL A 368 -3.95 -39.32 4.81
N ARG A 369 -2.69 -38.96 4.63
CA ARG A 369 -1.64 -39.90 4.20
C ARG A 369 -0.27 -39.47 4.65
N THR A 370 0.61 -40.44 4.82
CA THR A 370 2.04 -40.24 5.04
C THR A 370 2.77 -40.79 3.82
N ILE A 371 3.58 -39.95 3.17
CA ILE A 371 4.25 -40.30 1.92
C ILE A 371 5.75 -40.06 2.05
N ALA A 372 6.56 -40.94 1.47
CA ALA A 372 7.98 -40.68 1.26
C ALA A 372 8.13 -39.68 0.11
N ILE A 373 9.08 -38.76 0.19
CA ILE A 373 9.29 -37.74 -0.86
C ILE A 373 10.70 -37.88 -1.46
N PRO A 374 10.93 -37.46 -2.71
CA PRO A 374 12.27 -37.50 -3.28
C PRO A 374 13.20 -36.53 -2.55
N GLU A 375 14.48 -36.90 -2.40
CA GLU A 375 15.48 -36.14 -1.64
C GLU A 375 15.67 -34.71 -2.18
N GLN A 376 15.51 -34.49 -3.49
CA GLN A 376 15.60 -33.15 -4.07
C GLN A 376 14.47 -32.23 -3.61
N LEU A 377 13.26 -32.77 -3.39
CA LEU A 377 12.15 -31.99 -2.82
C LEU A 377 12.36 -31.76 -1.32
N ALA A 378 12.89 -32.75 -0.60
CA ALA A 378 13.24 -32.59 0.80
C ALA A 378 14.28 -31.49 1.00
N SER A 379 15.34 -31.48 0.18
CA SER A 379 16.37 -30.43 0.17
C SER A 379 15.80 -29.03 -0.12
N LEU A 380 14.81 -28.95 -1.01
CA LEU A 380 14.09 -27.70 -1.29
C LEU A 380 13.29 -27.22 -0.07
N PHE A 381 12.64 -28.13 0.66
CA PHE A 381 11.94 -27.81 1.91
C PHE A 381 12.89 -27.43 3.04
N ASP A 382 14.01 -28.13 3.19
CA ASP A 382 15.07 -27.80 4.15
C ASP A 382 15.60 -26.37 3.91
N ALA A 383 15.85 -26.00 2.64
CA ALA A 383 16.28 -24.65 2.27
C ALA A 383 15.19 -23.59 2.56
N LEU A 384 13.92 -23.92 2.32
CA LEU A 384 12.80 -23.03 2.67
C LEU A 384 12.70 -22.81 4.18
N ILE A 385 12.82 -23.88 4.98
CA ILE A 385 12.76 -23.83 6.44
C ILE A 385 13.91 -22.98 6.97
N ALA A 386 15.14 -23.21 6.51
CA ALA A 386 16.30 -22.42 6.89
C ALA A 386 16.13 -20.93 6.60
N ALA A 387 15.60 -20.58 5.42
CA ALA A 387 15.41 -19.19 5.02
C ALA A 387 14.30 -18.49 5.82
N PHE A 388 13.14 -19.14 5.94
CA PHE A 388 11.90 -18.49 6.38
C PHE A 388 11.43 -18.85 7.78
N HIS A 389 11.76 -20.03 8.30
CA HIS A 389 11.18 -20.59 9.54
C HIS A 389 12.17 -20.77 10.68
N THR A 390 13.46 -20.63 10.40
CA THR A 390 14.52 -20.69 11.41
C THR A 390 14.84 -19.31 11.96
N ASP A 391 14.74 -19.15 13.27
CA ASP A 391 15.23 -17.97 13.97
C ASP A 391 16.76 -17.90 13.83
N PRO A 392 17.33 -16.81 13.29
CA PRO A 392 18.75 -16.72 12.99
C PRO A 392 19.64 -16.58 14.23
N THR A 393 19.07 -16.14 15.37
CA THR A 393 19.82 -15.89 16.60
C THR A 393 19.89 -17.15 17.44
N THR A 394 18.79 -17.89 17.52
CA THR A 394 18.65 -19.07 18.38
C THR A 394 18.78 -20.39 17.62
N GLY A 395 18.69 -20.35 16.29
CA GLY A 395 18.61 -21.55 15.43
C GLY A 395 17.30 -22.33 15.60
N ARG A 396 16.33 -21.80 16.34
CA ARG A 396 15.06 -22.50 16.62
C ARG A 396 14.16 -22.46 15.40
N VAL A 397 13.66 -23.62 15.00
CA VAL A 397 12.67 -23.76 13.94
C VAL A 397 11.27 -23.61 14.52
N ASP A 398 10.42 -22.83 13.85
CA ASP A 398 9.01 -22.68 14.15
C ASP A 398 8.19 -23.82 13.53
N TRP A 399 8.13 -24.95 14.24
CA TRP A 399 7.50 -26.19 13.76
C TRP A 399 5.98 -26.09 13.55
N GLU A 400 5.31 -25.17 14.25
CA GLU A 400 3.86 -24.97 14.15
C GLU A 400 3.46 -24.01 13.01
N ALA A 401 4.43 -23.33 12.39
CA ALA A 401 4.17 -22.47 11.25
C ALA A 401 3.76 -23.28 10.02
N ARG A 402 3.01 -22.65 9.12
CA ARG A 402 2.77 -23.17 7.77
C ARG A 402 4.09 -23.33 7.03
N LEU A 403 4.33 -24.49 6.42
CA LEU A 403 5.51 -24.75 5.60
C LEU A 403 5.64 -23.70 4.48
N ILE A 404 4.55 -23.41 3.77
CA ILE A 404 4.50 -22.30 2.80
C ILE A 404 4.09 -21.01 3.54
N PRO A 405 4.99 -20.02 3.69
CA PRO A 405 4.69 -18.79 4.42
C PRO A 405 3.54 -17.99 3.80
N GLY A 406 2.70 -17.40 4.64
CA GLY A 406 1.66 -16.48 4.21
C GLY A 406 2.25 -15.15 3.74
N LEU A 407 1.71 -14.61 2.63
CA LEU A 407 2.24 -13.40 2.01
C LEU A 407 1.70 -12.11 2.67
N GLN A 408 0.42 -12.07 3.04
CA GLN A 408 -0.25 -10.84 3.53
C GLN A 408 -0.36 -10.81 5.07
N SER A 409 -0.66 -11.96 5.67
CA SER A 409 -0.56 -12.26 7.11
C SER A 409 0.08 -13.65 7.28
N GLU A 410 0.56 -13.98 8.48
CA GLU A 410 1.22 -15.27 8.78
C GLU A 410 0.39 -16.48 8.32
N ASP A 411 -0.92 -16.46 8.60
CA ASP A 411 -1.86 -17.53 8.24
C ASP A 411 -2.56 -17.33 6.90
N SER A 412 -2.28 -16.23 6.20
CA SER A 412 -2.96 -15.94 4.93
C SER A 412 -2.52 -16.89 3.82
N SER A 413 -3.44 -17.12 2.90
CA SER A 413 -3.16 -17.81 1.65
C SER A 413 -2.23 -17.05 0.69
N GLY A 414 -1.33 -17.79 0.03
CA GLY A 414 -0.64 -17.35 -1.19
C GLY A 414 -1.24 -17.83 -2.51
N GLN A 415 -2.33 -18.61 -2.53
CA GLN A 415 -2.82 -19.28 -3.76
C GLN A 415 -3.16 -18.33 -4.91
N SER A 416 -3.78 -17.19 -4.62
CA SER A 416 -4.13 -16.21 -5.65
C SER A 416 -2.89 -15.55 -6.24
N ALA A 417 -1.90 -15.27 -5.40
CA ALA A 417 -0.60 -14.75 -5.84
C ALA A 417 0.12 -15.79 -6.71
N PHE A 418 0.18 -17.05 -6.28
CA PHE A 418 0.77 -18.13 -7.07
C PHE A 418 0.10 -18.31 -8.43
N ARG A 419 -1.24 -18.30 -8.51
CA ARG A 419 -1.94 -18.37 -9.80
C ARG A 419 -1.58 -17.20 -10.71
N THR A 420 -1.39 -16.01 -10.15
CA THR A 420 -1.00 -14.81 -10.91
C THR A 420 0.44 -14.91 -11.40
N TRP A 421 1.38 -15.35 -10.54
CA TRP A 421 2.77 -15.60 -10.90
C TRP A 421 2.89 -16.68 -11.98
N LEU A 422 2.20 -17.81 -11.80
CA LEU A 422 2.19 -18.91 -12.75
C LEU A 422 1.69 -18.46 -14.12
N LYS A 423 0.59 -17.70 -14.16
CA LYS A 423 0.06 -17.13 -15.41
C LYS A 423 1.09 -16.22 -16.10
N THR A 424 1.76 -15.36 -15.33
CA THR A 424 2.78 -14.44 -15.85
C THR A 424 3.99 -15.20 -16.40
N ALA A 425 4.46 -16.24 -15.70
CA ALA A 425 5.55 -17.11 -16.14
C ALA A 425 5.19 -17.88 -17.41
N GLN A 426 3.97 -18.41 -17.48
CA GLN A 426 3.43 -19.12 -18.64
C GLN A 426 3.33 -18.23 -19.88
N GLU A 427 2.85 -17.00 -19.71
CA GLU A 427 2.82 -16.00 -20.78
C GLU A 427 4.24 -15.68 -21.29
N ALA A 428 5.22 -15.53 -20.40
CA ALA A 428 6.62 -15.28 -20.77
C ALA A 428 7.27 -16.44 -21.54
N LEU A 429 6.88 -17.68 -21.24
CA LEU A 429 7.45 -18.89 -21.83
C LEU A 429 6.63 -19.45 -23.01
N GLY A 430 5.46 -18.89 -23.31
CA GLY A 430 4.54 -19.46 -24.30
C GLY A 430 4.01 -20.84 -23.92
N THR A 431 3.93 -21.16 -22.63
CA THR A 431 3.42 -22.45 -22.12
C THR A 431 2.06 -22.27 -21.47
N THR A 432 1.31 -23.36 -21.25
CA THR A 432 0.01 -23.29 -20.56
C THR A 432 -0.28 -24.59 -19.85
N PHE A 433 -0.56 -24.52 -18.54
CA PHE A 433 -1.06 -25.64 -17.74
C PHE A 433 -1.72 -25.14 -16.46
N ASP A 434 -2.65 -25.90 -15.90
CA ASP A 434 -3.18 -25.64 -14.56
C ASP A 434 -2.46 -26.50 -13.51
N PRO A 435 -2.47 -26.11 -12.22
CA PRO A 435 -1.91 -26.94 -11.15
C PRO A 435 -2.46 -28.38 -11.11
N HIS A 436 -3.68 -28.61 -11.60
CA HIS A 436 -4.25 -29.95 -11.68
C HIS A 436 -3.62 -30.81 -12.80
N ASP A 437 -3.10 -30.18 -13.86
CA ASP A 437 -2.44 -30.89 -14.95
C ASP A 437 -1.07 -31.45 -14.48
N LEU A 438 -0.40 -30.77 -13.53
CA LEU A 438 0.86 -31.25 -12.91
C LEU A 438 0.65 -32.60 -12.17
N ARG A 439 -0.43 -32.69 -11.38
CA ARG A 439 -0.83 -33.92 -10.71
C ARG A 439 -1.13 -35.03 -11.71
N ARG A 440 -1.77 -34.70 -12.83
CA ARG A 440 -2.08 -35.67 -13.87
C ARG A 440 -0.82 -36.20 -14.55
N ALA A 441 0.13 -35.32 -14.85
CA ALA A 441 1.42 -35.70 -15.43
C ALA A 441 2.18 -36.69 -14.52
N LEU A 442 2.25 -36.40 -13.21
CA LEU A 442 2.86 -37.30 -12.23
C LEU A 442 2.22 -38.70 -12.23
N ILE A 443 0.89 -38.77 -12.21
CA ILE A 443 0.15 -40.04 -12.19
C ILE A 443 0.44 -40.86 -13.45
N THR A 444 0.52 -40.19 -14.60
CA THR A 444 0.87 -40.84 -15.86
C THR A 444 2.30 -41.38 -15.81
N GLU A 445 3.27 -40.59 -15.37
CA GLU A 445 4.67 -41.02 -15.30
C GLU A 445 4.91 -42.16 -14.31
N LEU A 446 4.28 -42.11 -13.13
CA LEU A 446 4.38 -43.20 -12.15
C LEU A 446 3.78 -44.50 -12.71
N ARG A 447 2.69 -44.41 -13.48
CA ARG A 447 2.11 -45.57 -14.16
C ARG A 447 3.04 -46.11 -15.23
N ASP A 448 3.64 -45.24 -16.02
CA ASP A 448 4.59 -45.62 -17.08
C ASP A 448 5.88 -46.24 -16.48
N ALA A 449 6.27 -45.82 -15.27
CA ALA A 449 7.34 -46.40 -14.47
C ALA A 449 6.95 -47.73 -13.77
N GLY A 450 5.74 -48.25 -14.00
CA GLY A 450 5.29 -49.54 -13.47
C GLY A 450 4.86 -49.52 -12.00
N ILE A 451 4.68 -48.34 -11.39
CA ILE A 451 4.20 -48.25 -10.01
C ILE A 451 2.73 -48.69 -9.95
N ALA A 452 2.42 -49.55 -8.98
CA ALA A 452 1.07 -50.09 -8.81
C ALA A 452 0.04 -48.98 -8.54
N GLU A 453 -1.13 -49.06 -9.19
CA GLU A 453 -2.18 -48.04 -9.13
C GLU A 453 -2.64 -47.73 -7.69
N ARG A 454 -2.66 -48.72 -6.80
CA ARG A 454 -2.96 -48.54 -5.37
C ARG A 454 -1.96 -47.60 -4.69
N VAL A 455 -0.67 -47.74 -4.98
CA VAL A 455 0.39 -46.88 -4.42
C VAL A 455 0.26 -45.46 -4.96
N ILE A 456 0.02 -45.31 -6.27
CA ILE A 456 -0.21 -44.00 -6.91
C ILE A 456 -1.43 -43.30 -6.31
N ASN A 457 -2.53 -44.03 -6.12
CA ASN A 457 -3.77 -43.49 -5.56
C ASN A 457 -3.58 -43.07 -4.10
N HIS A 458 -2.89 -43.87 -3.29
CA HIS A 458 -2.51 -43.47 -1.94
C HIS A 458 -1.62 -42.22 -1.96
N TYR A 459 -0.52 -42.26 -2.71
CA TYR A 459 0.47 -41.18 -2.81
C TYR A 459 -0.14 -39.83 -3.18
N THR A 460 -1.07 -39.85 -4.14
CA THR A 460 -1.73 -38.62 -4.62
C THR A 460 -3.02 -38.29 -3.86
N GLY A 461 -3.57 -39.19 -3.03
CA GLY A 461 -4.85 -39.01 -2.35
C GLY A 461 -6.04 -39.06 -3.32
N HIS A 462 -6.07 -40.05 -4.21
CA HIS A 462 -7.22 -40.42 -5.03
C HIS A 462 -8.02 -41.54 -4.35
N GLU A 463 -9.35 -41.39 -4.32
CA GLU A 463 -10.24 -42.49 -3.96
C GLU A 463 -10.39 -43.46 -5.14
N PRO A 464 -10.39 -44.78 -4.91
CA PRO A 464 -10.71 -45.74 -5.94
C PRO A 464 -12.14 -45.52 -6.45
N ALA A 465 -12.35 -45.67 -7.76
CA ALA A 465 -13.64 -45.40 -8.41
C ALA A 465 -14.80 -46.31 -7.93
N LYS A 466 -14.49 -47.42 -7.24
CA LYS A 466 -15.43 -48.31 -6.57
C LYS A 466 -14.86 -48.68 -5.20
N ALA A 467 -15.08 -47.81 -4.21
CA ALA A 467 -14.74 -48.14 -2.83
C ALA A 467 -15.57 -49.35 -2.38
N THR A 468 -14.92 -50.47 -2.14
CA THR A 468 -15.48 -51.64 -1.48
C THR A 468 -15.45 -51.45 0.03
N VAL A 469 -16.25 -52.22 0.78
CA VAL A 469 -16.21 -52.21 2.26
C VAL A 469 -14.81 -52.53 2.79
N ALA A 470 -14.03 -53.33 2.05
CA ALA A 470 -12.63 -53.66 2.38
C ALA A 470 -11.69 -52.45 2.31
N ASP A 471 -11.96 -51.48 1.42
CA ASP A 471 -11.14 -50.26 1.30
C ASP A 471 -11.24 -49.36 2.55
N GLY A 472 -12.28 -49.53 3.37
CA GLY A 472 -12.41 -48.86 4.67
C GLY A 472 -11.45 -49.36 5.75
N TYR A 473 -10.81 -50.52 5.53
CA TYR A 473 -9.82 -51.11 6.43
C TYR A 473 -8.38 -51.02 5.87
N ASP A 474 -8.19 -50.38 4.72
CA ASP A 474 -6.86 -50.23 4.10
C ASP A 474 -6.02 -49.20 4.89
N LEU A 475 -4.95 -49.67 5.56
CA LEU A 475 -3.98 -48.84 6.27
C LEU A 475 -2.99 -48.12 5.33
N GLY A 476 -3.12 -48.32 4.02
CA GLY A 476 -2.23 -47.81 2.99
C GLY A 476 -1.16 -48.82 2.56
N PRO A 477 -0.37 -48.49 1.52
CA PRO A 477 0.79 -49.26 1.12
C PRO A 477 1.85 -49.31 2.23
N GLY A 478 2.61 -50.40 2.28
CA GLY A 478 3.77 -50.50 3.18
C GLY A 478 4.85 -49.46 2.85
N SER A 479 5.65 -49.10 3.86
CA SER A 479 6.71 -48.08 3.75
C SER A 479 7.67 -48.35 2.59
N ASP A 480 8.03 -49.60 2.34
CA ASP A 480 9.01 -49.97 1.31
C ASP A 480 8.51 -49.62 -0.11
N LEU A 481 7.19 -49.73 -0.36
CA LEU A 481 6.61 -49.35 -1.64
C LEU A 481 6.58 -47.82 -1.84
N LEU A 482 6.41 -47.06 -0.75
CA LEU A 482 6.43 -45.60 -0.79
C LEU A 482 7.85 -45.08 -0.97
N LEU A 483 8.82 -45.71 -0.31
CA LEU A 483 10.25 -45.41 -0.48
C LEU A 483 10.70 -45.71 -1.91
N HIS A 484 10.32 -46.87 -2.45
CA HIS A 484 10.61 -47.21 -3.85
C HIS A 484 10.01 -46.19 -4.83
N LEU A 485 8.79 -45.70 -4.59
CA LEU A 485 8.20 -44.64 -5.40
C LEU A 485 9.04 -43.35 -5.33
N ALA A 486 9.48 -42.94 -4.12
CA ALA A 486 10.32 -41.76 -3.95
C ALA A 486 11.67 -41.90 -4.67
N GLU A 487 12.29 -43.09 -4.64
CA GLU A 487 13.51 -43.42 -5.41
C GLU A 487 13.27 -43.29 -6.92
N VAL A 488 12.17 -43.84 -7.44
CA VAL A 488 11.80 -43.72 -8.85
C VAL A 488 11.64 -42.24 -9.26
N LEU A 489 11.05 -41.40 -8.41
CA LEU A 489 10.97 -39.96 -8.67
C LEU A 489 12.34 -39.29 -8.61
N GLN A 490 13.20 -39.68 -7.67
CA GLN A 490 14.55 -39.17 -7.52
C GLN A 490 15.39 -39.44 -8.78
N ASP A 491 15.33 -40.67 -9.30
CA ASP A 491 16.00 -41.08 -10.52
C ASP A 491 15.42 -40.34 -11.74
N HIS A 492 14.09 -40.22 -11.81
CA HIS A 492 13.44 -39.50 -12.90
C HIS A 492 13.82 -38.02 -12.98
N ILE A 493 13.98 -37.36 -11.82
CA ILE A 493 14.47 -35.98 -11.73
C ILE A 493 15.90 -35.89 -12.25
N ARG A 494 16.79 -36.79 -11.79
CA ARG A 494 18.19 -36.83 -12.24
C ARG A 494 18.29 -37.06 -13.75
N ASP A 495 17.51 -38.00 -14.28
CA ASP A 495 17.52 -38.34 -15.70
C ASP A 495 17.01 -37.21 -16.60
N GLN A 496 15.95 -36.50 -16.19
CA GLN A 496 15.34 -35.45 -17.03
C GLN A 496 15.97 -34.07 -16.85
N LEU A 497 16.46 -33.73 -15.65
CA LEU A 497 16.95 -32.39 -15.34
C LEU A 497 18.47 -32.32 -15.17
N GLY A 498 19.14 -33.46 -14.92
CA GLY A 498 20.58 -33.50 -14.68
C GLY A 498 21.03 -32.76 -13.42
N THR A 499 20.14 -32.57 -12.43
CA THR A 499 20.42 -31.84 -11.19
C THR A 499 19.74 -32.49 -10.00
N ASP A 500 20.37 -32.39 -8.83
CA ASP A 500 19.77 -32.71 -7.53
C ASP A 500 19.20 -31.47 -6.81
N ASP A 501 19.43 -30.27 -7.35
CA ASP A 501 18.91 -29.02 -6.81
C ASP A 501 17.75 -28.49 -7.68
N LEU A 502 16.57 -28.37 -7.06
CA LEU A 502 15.36 -27.85 -7.69
C LEU A 502 15.24 -26.32 -7.64
N ARG A 503 16.14 -25.64 -6.93
CA ARG A 503 16.15 -24.17 -6.81
C ARG A 503 16.59 -23.55 -8.13
N ALA A 504 15.78 -22.64 -8.65
CA ALA A 504 16.15 -21.82 -9.80
C ALA A 504 16.48 -20.40 -9.31
N PRO A 505 17.67 -19.85 -9.63
CA PRO A 505 17.98 -18.46 -9.31
C PRO A 505 16.93 -17.51 -9.88
N THR A 506 16.36 -16.64 -9.03
CA THR A 506 15.26 -15.74 -9.44
C THR A 506 15.51 -14.31 -8.97
N ALA A 507 15.25 -13.34 -9.85
CA ALA A 507 15.25 -11.91 -9.49
C ALA A 507 13.91 -11.43 -8.88
N LEU A 508 12.84 -12.25 -8.96
CA LEU A 508 11.50 -11.84 -8.55
C LEU A 508 11.31 -11.92 -7.04
N ARG A 509 10.99 -10.79 -6.40
CA ARG A 509 10.76 -10.72 -4.95
C ARG A 509 9.30 -10.91 -4.55
N GLU A 510 9.10 -11.61 -3.42
CA GLU A 510 7.84 -11.69 -2.71
C GLU A 510 7.43 -10.34 -2.13
N THR A 511 6.13 -10.04 -2.12
CA THR A 511 5.61 -8.86 -1.43
C THR A 511 4.97 -9.28 -0.12
N TRP A 512 5.63 -8.98 0.99
CA TRP A 512 5.17 -9.28 2.34
C TRP A 512 4.27 -8.17 2.87
N GLY A 513 3.14 -8.54 3.48
CA GLY A 513 2.28 -7.63 4.22
C GLY A 513 3.00 -7.09 5.46
N THR A 514 2.76 -5.82 5.81
CA THR A 514 3.55 -5.11 6.83
C THR A 514 3.46 -5.71 8.23
N GLY A 515 2.41 -6.50 8.50
CA GLY A 515 2.21 -7.18 9.79
C GLY A 515 2.84 -8.57 9.89
N THR A 516 3.61 -9.02 8.89
CA THR A 516 4.26 -10.34 8.93
C THR A 516 5.67 -10.25 9.52
N ARG A 517 6.11 -11.31 10.19
CA ARG A 517 7.50 -11.54 10.60
C ARG A 517 8.45 -11.42 9.41
N ARG A 518 8.03 -11.90 8.24
CA ARG A 518 8.85 -11.89 7.01
C ARG A 518 9.04 -10.49 6.46
N HIS A 519 8.08 -9.58 6.68
CA HIS A 519 8.28 -8.17 6.40
C HIS A 519 9.36 -7.55 7.30
N ALA A 520 9.32 -7.83 8.61
CA ALA A 520 10.31 -7.34 9.56
C ALA A 520 11.72 -7.90 9.28
N GLU A 521 11.80 -9.17 8.88
CA GLU A 521 13.06 -9.88 8.59
C GLU A 521 13.50 -9.79 7.11
N GLY A 522 12.79 -9.02 6.27
CA GLY A 522 12.93 -9.10 4.81
C GLY A 522 14.37 -8.92 4.31
N ALA A 523 15.13 -7.99 4.91
CA ALA A 523 16.53 -7.76 4.53
C ALA A 523 17.44 -8.98 4.82
N ARG A 524 17.21 -9.69 5.93
CA ARG A 524 17.95 -10.89 6.29
C ARG A 524 17.60 -12.04 5.34
N ILE A 525 16.31 -12.25 5.11
CA ILE A 525 15.82 -13.28 4.20
C ILE A 525 16.41 -13.06 2.80
N ASP A 526 16.34 -11.84 2.29
CA ASP A 526 16.92 -11.50 0.97
C ASP A 526 18.42 -11.81 0.92
N GLN A 527 19.18 -11.48 1.97
CA GLN A 527 20.61 -11.80 2.03
C GLN A 527 20.87 -13.31 2.05
N HIS A 528 20.15 -14.07 2.88
CA HIS A 528 20.29 -15.53 2.93
C HIS A 528 19.97 -16.19 1.58
N LEU A 529 18.94 -15.71 0.88
CA LEU A 529 18.61 -16.19 -0.46
C LEU A 529 19.71 -15.87 -1.48
N VAL A 530 20.39 -14.73 -1.33
CA VAL A 530 21.58 -14.38 -2.14
C VAL A 530 22.75 -15.31 -1.83
N ASP A 531 23.06 -15.51 -0.55
CA ASP A 531 24.19 -16.34 -0.11
C ASP A 531 24.05 -17.80 -0.56
N THR A 532 22.81 -18.30 -0.64
CA THR A 532 22.50 -19.65 -1.13
C THR A 532 22.34 -19.74 -2.65
N GLY A 533 22.49 -18.64 -3.39
CA GLY A 533 22.35 -18.58 -4.84
C GLY A 533 20.90 -18.66 -5.35
N TRP A 534 19.90 -18.75 -4.46
CA TRP A 534 18.49 -18.85 -4.85
C TRP A 534 17.93 -17.51 -5.34
N ARG A 535 18.46 -16.40 -4.82
CA ARG A 535 18.22 -15.04 -5.33
C ARG A 535 19.31 -14.69 -6.33
N ALA A 536 18.92 -14.42 -7.56
CA ALA A 536 19.85 -13.92 -8.56
C ALA A 536 20.34 -12.52 -8.14
N VAL A 537 21.65 -12.37 -7.95
CA VAL A 537 22.24 -11.08 -7.63
C VAL A 537 22.32 -10.27 -8.92
N THR A 538 21.48 -9.24 -9.04
CA THR A 538 21.62 -8.23 -10.10
C THR A 538 22.70 -7.24 -9.67
N THR A 539 23.95 -7.71 -9.50
CA THR A 539 25.06 -6.81 -9.17
C THR A 539 25.84 -6.44 -10.41
N VAL A 540 25.99 -5.12 -10.60
CA VAL A 540 27.20 -4.58 -11.18
C VAL A 540 28.32 -4.81 -10.15
N PRO A 541 29.44 -5.45 -10.50
CA PRO A 541 30.53 -5.71 -9.56
C PRO A 541 30.98 -4.41 -8.85
N GLY A 542 31.06 -4.43 -7.52
CA GLY A 542 31.51 -3.29 -6.72
C GLY A 542 30.49 -2.16 -6.49
N ALA A 543 29.20 -2.39 -6.77
CA ALA A 543 28.13 -1.42 -6.50
C ALA A 543 27.56 -1.50 -5.06
N GLY A 544 27.76 -2.63 -4.37
CA GLY A 544 27.19 -2.87 -3.04
C GLY A 544 25.73 -3.34 -3.08
N ARG A 545 25.05 -3.30 -1.93
CA ARG A 545 23.66 -3.77 -1.77
C ARG A 545 22.66 -2.80 -2.42
N GLU A 546 21.58 -3.32 -3.00
CA GLU A 546 20.43 -2.50 -3.42
C GLU A 546 19.58 -2.04 -2.22
N LEU A 547 19.27 -0.75 -2.19
CA LEU A 547 18.41 -0.10 -1.21
C LEU A 547 17.09 0.31 -1.86
N SER A 548 15.97 -0.04 -1.22
CA SER A 548 14.64 0.44 -1.61
C SER A 548 14.52 1.95 -1.42
N VAL A 549 13.59 2.62 -2.14
CA VAL A 549 13.33 4.07 -1.98
C VAL A 549 13.18 4.48 -0.51
N LYS A 550 12.54 3.65 0.32
CA LYS A 550 12.38 3.92 1.75
C LYS A 550 13.72 3.89 2.49
N GLN A 551 14.53 2.86 2.28
CA GLN A 551 15.86 2.75 2.89
C GLN A 551 16.79 3.88 2.44
N VAL A 552 16.73 4.28 1.16
CA VAL A 552 17.44 5.46 0.67
C VAL A 552 16.95 6.72 1.38
N ALA A 553 15.63 6.88 1.54
CA ALA A 553 15.01 8.02 2.20
C ALA A 553 15.43 8.14 3.67
N ASP A 554 15.41 7.04 4.40
CA ASP A 554 15.86 6.95 5.79
C ASP A 554 17.35 7.31 5.88
N ARG A 555 18.19 6.80 4.96
CA ARG A 555 19.63 7.04 4.97
C ARG A 555 20.03 8.47 4.60
N ILE A 556 19.29 9.14 3.72
CA ILE A 556 19.54 10.56 3.39
C ILE A 556 18.75 11.54 4.27
N GLY A 557 17.97 11.05 5.24
CA GLY A 557 17.16 11.87 6.14
C GLY A 557 16.08 12.71 5.44
N ARG A 558 15.44 12.17 4.38
CA ARG A 558 14.40 12.88 3.60
C ARG A 558 13.12 12.06 3.44
N ALA A 559 12.04 12.72 3.04
CA ALA A 559 10.76 12.06 2.76
C ALA A 559 10.83 11.14 1.51
N VAL A 560 10.14 10.00 1.55
CA VAL A 560 10.12 8.99 0.45
C VAL A 560 9.71 9.59 -0.91
N SER A 561 8.76 10.54 -0.94
CA SER A 561 8.33 11.21 -2.17
C SER A 561 9.45 12.04 -2.80
N PHE A 562 10.22 12.74 -1.98
CA PHE A 562 11.36 13.55 -2.39
C PHE A 562 12.52 12.65 -2.87
N THR A 563 12.83 11.59 -2.14
CA THR A 563 13.84 10.61 -2.53
C THR A 563 13.51 9.94 -3.85
N ARG A 564 12.25 9.52 -4.05
CA ARG A 564 11.79 8.95 -5.32
C ARG A 564 11.99 9.93 -6.48
N ARG A 565 11.77 11.23 -6.25
CA ARG A 565 12.04 12.26 -7.25
C ARG A 565 13.53 12.36 -7.56
N LEU A 566 14.41 12.38 -6.55
CA LEU A 566 15.87 12.41 -6.75
C LEU A 566 16.38 11.21 -7.56
N MET A 567 15.88 10.01 -7.28
CA MET A 567 16.19 8.80 -8.04
C MET A 567 15.73 8.91 -9.49
N ARG A 568 14.47 9.33 -9.71
CA ARG A 568 13.91 9.53 -11.06
C ARG A 568 14.67 10.59 -11.87
N GLU A 569 15.11 11.66 -11.22
CA GLU A 569 15.89 12.74 -11.84
C GLU A 569 17.36 12.35 -12.07
N GLY A 570 17.79 11.14 -11.67
CA GLY A 570 19.17 10.67 -11.82
C GLY A 570 20.18 11.31 -10.88
N LYS A 571 19.72 12.06 -9.87
CA LYS A 571 20.59 12.69 -8.85
C LYS A 571 21.17 11.67 -7.88
N ILE A 572 20.45 10.59 -7.65
CA ILE A 572 20.96 9.38 -7.01
C ILE A 572 20.98 8.29 -8.09
N GLY A 573 22.15 7.69 -8.33
CA GLY A 573 22.29 6.55 -9.24
C GLY A 573 21.28 5.47 -8.86
N SER A 574 20.35 5.18 -9.77
CA SER A 574 19.23 4.29 -9.48
C SER A 574 18.70 3.62 -10.74
N HIS A 575 18.04 2.49 -10.55
CA HIS A 575 17.41 1.69 -11.60
C HIS A 575 16.09 1.12 -11.12
N THR A 576 15.31 0.57 -12.05
CA THR A 576 14.10 -0.18 -11.71
C THR A 576 14.39 -1.68 -11.65
N THR A 577 13.86 -2.34 -10.62
CA THR A 577 13.87 -3.80 -10.49
C THR A 577 12.44 -4.31 -10.36
N ARG A 578 12.19 -5.56 -10.77
CA ARG A 578 10.85 -6.17 -10.65
C ARG A 578 10.63 -6.73 -9.25
N TRP A 579 9.65 -6.18 -8.56
CA TRP A 579 9.13 -6.68 -7.29
C TRP A 579 7.74 -7.25 -7.50
N GLY A 580 7.62 -8.59 -7.53
CA GLY A 580 6.41 -9.27 -7.99
C GLY A 580 6.07 -8.91 -9.43
N THR A 581 4.90 -8.31 -9.66
CA THR A 581 4.45 -7.84 -10.99
C THR A 581 4.73 -6.36 -11.24
N ARG A 582 5.34 -5.64 -10.29
CA ARG A 582 5.55 -4.18 -10.37
C ARG A 582 7.02 -3.86 -10.54
N GLU A 583 7.30 -2.76 -11.25
CA GLU A 583 8.62 -2.16 -11.27
C GLU A 583 8.76 -1.18 -10.12
N VAL A 584 9.85 -1.28 -9.38
CA VAL A 584 10.17 -0.42 -8.24
C VAL A 584 11.57 0.16 -8.40
N TRP A 585 11.72 1.42 -8.00
CA TRP A 585 13.01 2.10 -7.99
C TRP A 585 13.87 1.61 -6.82
N VAL A 586 15.12 1.31 -7.12
CA VAL A 586 16.17 0.94 -6.16
C VAL A 586 17.45 1.71 -6.50
N ALA A 587 18.30 1.95 -5.51
CA ALA A 587 19.64 2.53 -5.70
C ALA A 587 20.66 1.61 -5.04
N TYR A 588 21.87 1.55 -5.59
CA TYR A 588 22.96 0.85 -4.92
C TYR A 588 23.49 1.68 -3.74
N GLU A 589 23.92 1.00 -2.67
CA GLU A 589 24.45 1.65 -1.47
C GLU A 589 25.59 2.62 -1.80
N ARG A 590 26.49 2.25 -2.70
CA ARG A 590 27.59 3.12 -3.18
C ARG A 590 27.10 4.41 -3.83
N ASP A 591 26.00 4.35 -4.61
CA ASP A 591 25.45 5.54 -5.26
C ASP A 591 24.78 6.48 -4.26
N VAL A 592 24.19 5.91 -3.20
CA VAL A 592 23.64 6.68 -2.07
C VAL A 592 24.77 7.33 -1.26
N GLU A 593 25.86 6.61 -1.01
CA GLU A 593 27.06 7.15 -0.34
C GLU A 593 27.70 8.27 -1.16
N ARG A 594 27.87 8.07 -2.46
CA ARG A 594 28.37 9.11 -3.37
C ARG A 594 27.47 10.35 -3.37
N PHE A 595 26.15 10.17 -3.29
CA PHE A 595 25.22 11.27 -3.15
C PHE A 595 25.38 11.99 -1.80
N LEU A 596 25.56 11.26 -0.70
CA LEU A 596 25.80 11.83 0.63
C LEU A 596 27.13 12.60 0.67
N GLU A 597 28.21 12.04 0.13
CA GLU A 597 29.51 12.70 0.01
C GLU A 597 29.42 13.99 -0.84
N ALA A 598 28.74 13.92 -2.00
CA ALA A 598 28.53 15.09 -2.86
C ALA A 598 27.59 16.14 -2.24
N THR A 599 26.82 15.77 -1.22
CA THR A 599 25.93 16.66 -0.48
C THR A 599 26.44 16.98 0.91
N ASP A 600 27.67 16.62 1.26
CA ASP A 600 28.33 17.01 2.50
C ASP A 600 28.93 18.44 2.38
N GLY A 601 29.01 19.18 3.49
CA GLY A 601 29.58 20.52 3.56
C GLY A 601 28.64 21.64 4.04
N THR A 602 29.22 22.67 4.65
CA THR A 602 28.55 23.82 5.26
C THR A 602 28.11 24.82 4.20
N THR A 603 26.85 25.28 4.22
CA THR A 603 26.40 26.30 3.27
C THR A 603 26.87 27.70 3.70
N ILE A 604 26.94 28.64 2.76
CA ILE A 604 27.23 30.06 3.09
C ILE A 604 26.19 30.62 4.08
N SER A 605 24.93 30.17 4.01
CA SER A 605 23.88 30.62 4.94
C SER A 605 24.13 30.13 6.36
N ASP A 606 24.41 28.83 6.52
CA ASP A 606 24.71 28.25 7.84
C ASP A 606 25.94 28.91 8.47
N LEU A 607 26.97 29.20 7.64
CA LEU A 607 28.17 29.87 8.10
C LEU A 607 27.94 31.34 8.45
N ALA A 608 27.04 32.02 7.75
CA ALA A 608 26.65 33.40 8.07
C ALA A 608 25.93 33.47 9.42
N ASP A 609 24.99 32.56 9.67
CA ASP A 609 24.30 32.44 10.95
C ASP A 609 25.29 32.14 12.08
N GLU A 610 26.25 31.23 11.87
CA GLU A 610 27.28 30.90 12.86
C GLU A 610 28.17 32.10 13.20
N LEU A 611 28.52 32.93 12.22
CA LEU A 611 29.39 34.10 12.39
C LEU A 611 28.64 35.35 12.88
N GLY A 612 27.31 35.32 12.96
CA GLY A 612 26.47 36.50 13.21
C GLY A 612 26.57 37.55 12.10
N TRP A 613 26.91 37.12 10.88
CA TRP A 613 27.07 37.98 9.70
C TRP A 613 25.90 37.76 8.73
N SER A 614 25.64 38.72 7.86
CA SER A 614 24.72 38.50 6.74
C SER A 614 25.35 37.61 5.67
N TYR A 615 24.50 36.88 4.93
CA TYR A 615 24.90 36.09 3.77
C TYR A 615 25.81 36.88 2.80
N HIS A 616 25.46 38.15 2.53
CA HIS A 616 26.23 39.01 1.62
C HIS A 616 27.62 39.36 2.16
N GLN A 617 27.79 39.52 3.48
CA GLN A 617 29.10 39.81 4.08
C GLN A 617 30.04 38.60 3.99
N VAL A 618 29.53 37.40 4.28
CA VAL A 618 30.27 36.14 4.14
C VAL A 618 30.64 35.90 2.68
N TRP A 619 29.68 36.06 1.76
CA TRP A 619 29.92 35.91 0.32
C TRP A 619 30.95 36.90 -0.23
N HIS A 620 30.88 38.17 0.17
CA HIS A 620 31.84 39.18 -0.24
C HIS A 620 33.24 38.86 0.29
N LEU A 621 33.36 38.45 1.56
CA LEU A 621 34.65 38.08 2.14
C LEU A 621 35.26 36.87 1.44
N LEU A 622 34.46 35.86 1.12
CA LEU A 622 34.88 34.69 0.35
C LEU A 622 35.42 35.10 -1.04
N ARG A 623 34.81 36.07 -1.71
CA ARG A 623 35.33 36.60 -2.99
C ARG A 623 36.63 37.38 -2.84
N VAL A 624 36.75 38.21 -1.80
CA VAL A 624 37.98 38.98 -1.55
C VAL A 624 39.17 38.07 -1.26
N LEU A 625 38.92 36.94 -0.58
CA LEU A 625 39.94 35.95 -0.26
C LEU A 625 40.21 34.93 -1.37
N ASP A 626 39.51 35.06 -2.50
CA ASP A 626 39.55 34.13 -3.64
C ASP A 626 39.27 32.67 -3.23
N LEU A 627 38.25 32.50 -2.37
CA LEU A 627 37.84 31.21 -1.81
C LEU A 627 36.59 30.62 -2.49
N LEU A 628 36.17 31.18 -3.62
CA LEU A 628 35.05 30.67 -4.43
C LEU A 628 35.53 30.38 -5.84
N ASP A 629 35.11 29.24 -6.40
CA ASP A 629 35.38 28.94 -7.80
C ASP A 629 34.62 29.89 -8.72
N ALA A 630 35.28 30.35 -9.79
CA ALA A 630 34.78 31.37 -10.70
C ALA A 630 33.52 30.95 -11.51
N HIS A 631 33.09 29.68 -11.44
CA HIS A 631 32.07 29.09 -12.31
C HIS A 631 30.83 28.55 -11.56
N HIS A 632 30.37 29.23 -10.50
CA HIS A 632 29.14 28.83 -9.82
C HIS A 632 27.87 29.32 -10.57
N PRO A 633 26.92 28.42 -10.92
CA PRO A 633 25.66 28.82 -11.56
C PRO A 633 24.82 29.71 -10.64
N HIS A 634 24.18 30.75 -11.21
CA HIS A 634 23.25 31.59 -10.46
C HIS A 634 22.10 30.76 -9.87
N GLY A 635 21.88 30.88 -8.55
CA GLY A 635 20.79 30.24 -7.82
C GLY A 635 21.10 28.90 -7.17
N SER A 636 22.32 28.34 -7.32
CA SER A 636 22.72 27.12 -6.61
C SER A 636 23.19 27.41 -5.18
N THR A 637 22.82 26.56 -4.23
CA THR A 637 23.37 26.58 -2.87
C THR A 637 24.87 26.27 -2.90
N ILE A 638 25.70 27.23 -2.51
CA ILE A 638 27.15 27.07 -2.45
C ILE A 638 27.50 26.38 -1.12
N LYS A 639 28.16 25.22 -1.21
CA LYS A 639 28.70 24.48 -0.08
C LYS A 639 30.21 24.66 -0.02
N LEU A 640 30.71 24.98 1.17
CA LEU A 640 32.12 25.25 1.41
C LEU A 640 32.79 24.01 2.03
N PRO A 641 33.95 23.59 1.52
CA PRO A 641 34.75 22.56 2.16
C PRO A 641 35.21 23.00 3.56
N PRO A 642 35.42 22.07 4.51
CA PRO A 642 35.86 22.40 5.87
C PRO A 642 37.08 23.32 5.93
N ALA A 643 38.10 23.06 5.09
CA ALA A 643 39.31 23.89 5.02
C ALA A 643 39.03 25.36 4.61
N THR A 644 38.00 25.57 3.78
CA THR A 644 37.57 26.92 3.35
C THR A 644 36.84 27.64 4.48
N VAL A 645 35.98 26.91 5.20
CA VAL A 645 35.28 27.40 6.39
C VAL A 645 36.29 27.85 7.46
N ASP A 646 37.29 27.03 7.75
CA ASP A 646 38.32 27.33 8.76
C ASP A 646 39.15 28.56 8.40
N ARG A 647 39.55 28.68 7.13
CA ARG A 647 40.29 29.85 6.62
C ARG A 647 39.48 31.13 6.72
N LEU A 648 38.18 31.08 6.42
CA LEU A 648 37.28 32.22 6.57
C LEU A 648 37.13 32.62 8.05
N LYS A 649 36.90 31.65 8.94
CA LYS A 649 36.80 31.90 10.39
C LYS A 649 38.09 32.50 10.96
N ALA A 650 39.26 32.09 10.48
CA ALA A 650 40.54 32.66 10.88
C ALA A 650 40.66 34.13 10.45
N GLU A 651 40.26 34.46 9.21
CA GLU A 651 40.28 35.85 8.72
C GLU A 651 39.29 36.75 9.46
N VAL A 652 38.08 36.28 9.74
CA VAL A 652 37.09 37.04 10.52
C VAL A 652 37.64 37.36 11.91
N ARG A 653 38.23 36.36 12.60
CA ARG A 653 38.89 36.57 13.90
C ARG A 653 40.03 37.59 13.82
N ARG A 654 40.87 37.52 12.77
CA ARG A 654 41.95 38.48 12.55
C ARG A 654 41.41 39.91 12.42
N ARG A 655 40.34 40.11 11.64
CA ARG A 655 39.73 41.45 11.44
C ARG A 655 39.11 42.02 12.70
N LEU A 656 38.42 41.19 13.49
CA LEU A 656 37.85 41.61 14.77
C LEU A 656 38.96 42.04 15.74
N HIS A 657 40.04 41.27 15.83
CA HIS A 657 41.18 41.61 16.68
C HIS A 657 41.83 42.95 16.29
N ILE A 658 41.99 43.22 15.00
CA ILE A 658 42.52 44.51 14.52
C ILE A 658 41.54 45.65 14.81
N ALA A 659 40.22 45.43 14.64
CA ALA A 659 39.20 46.45 14.90
C ALA A 659 39.16 46.88 16.38
N GLU A 660 39.44 45.97 17.31
CA GLU A 660 39.54 46.30 18.74
C GLU A 660 40.78 47.18 19.03
N ALA A 661 41.90 46.89 18.37
CA ALA A 661 43.19 47.54 18.62
C ALA A 661 43.40 48.85 17.84
N ALA A 662 42.64 49.09 16.77
CA ALA A 662 42.79 50.22 15.87
C ALA A 662 41.62 51.21 16.00
N VAL A 663 41.93 52.51 15.97
CA VAL A 663 40.94 53.61 16.01
C VAL A 663 41.10 54.43 14.73
N PRO A 664 40.03 54.65 13.93
CA PRO A 664 40.07 55.58 12.80
C PRO A 664 40.53 56.97 13.24
N LEU A 665 41.31 57.68 12.41
CA LEU A 665 41.80 59.03 12.75
C LEU A 665 40.68 60.02 13.14
N ALA A 666 39.50 59.91 12.52
CA ALA A 666 38.34 60.75 12.85
C ALA A 666 37.81 60.45 14.26
N GLU A 667 37.64 59.18 14.59
CA GLU A 667 37.21 58.75 15.92
C GLU A 667 38.27 59.10 16.98
N ALA A 668 39.56 58.94 16.65
CA ALA A 668 40.64 59.39 17.51
C ALA A 668 40.59 60.90 17.76
N ALA A 669 40.22 61.71 16.76
CA ALA A 669 40.01 63.15 16.94
C ALA A 669 38.88 63.46 17.91
N ASP A 670 37.75 62.75 17.80
CA ASP A 670 36.61 62.89 18.69
C ASP A 670 36.90 62.42 20.13
N MET A 671 37.65 61.33 20.29
CA MET A 671 38.15 60.84 21.58
C MET A 671 39.11 61.84 22.22
N LEU A 672 40.01 62.40 21.43
CA LEU A 672 40.99 63.40 21.89
C LEU A 672 40.39 64.80 22.04
N LYS A 673 39.15 65.05 21.60
CA LYS A 673 38.55 66.40 21.52
C LYS A 673 39.47 67.39 20.78
N LEU A 674 40.12 66.90 19.73
CA LEU A 674 41.01 67.67 18.85
C LEU A 674 40.46 67.67 17.43
N GLN A 675 40.92 68.60 16.61
CA GLN A 675 40.62 68.58 15.18
C GLN A 675 41.45 67.49 14.48
N VAL A 676 40.90 66.86 13.43
CA VAL A 676 41.58 65.78 12.68
C VAL A 676 42.98 66.22 12.21
N GLY A 677 43.13 67.45 11.70
CA GLY A 677 44.45 67.97 11.29
C GLY A 677 45.47 68.12 12.44
N THR A 678 44.99 68.32 13.68
CA THR A 678 45.82 68.30 14.89
C THR A 678 46.22 66.87 15.22
N VAL A 679 45.32 65.90 15.12
CA VAL A 679 45.64 64.46 15.28
C VAL A 679 46.66 63.99 14.26
N GLU A 680 46.56 64.42 13.00
CA GLU A 680 47.58 64.16 11.98
C GLU A 680 48.94 64.80 12.32
N THR A 681 48.92 65.92 13.03
CA THR A 681 50.14 66.54 13.54
C THR A 681 50.73 65.72 14.68
N LEU A 682 49.89 65.17 15.58
CA LEU A 682 50.32 64.25 16.63
C LEU A 682 50.93 62.96 16.06
N VAL A 683 50.36 62.42 14.99
CA VAL A 683 50.96 61.30 14.25
C VAL A 683 52.32 61.68 13.69
N ARG A 684 52.44 62.84 13.02
CA ARG A 684 53.71 63.32 12.46
C ARG A 684 54.78 63.59 13.53
N GLN A 685 54.37 63.98 14.73
CA GLN A 685 55.25 64.21 15.88
C GLN A 685 55.59 62.92 16.65
N GLY A 686 55.02 61.77 16.27
CA GLY A 686 55.27 60.48 16.92
C GLY A 686 54.46 60.26 18.21
N HIS A 687 53.50 61.14 18.52
CA HIS A 687 52.64 60.99 19.70
C HIS A 687 51.50 59.98 19.50
N LEU A 688 51.10 59.73 18.25
CA LEU A 688 50.14 58.69 17.88
C LEU A 688 50.78 57.74 16.88
N ILE A 689 50.56 56.44 17.05
CA ILE A 689 51.19 55.39 16.24
C ILE A 689 50.19 54.92 15.19
N LEU A 690 50.56 55.01 13.91
CA LEU A 690 49.74 54.46 12.82
C LEU A 690 49.72 52.94 12.88
N THR A 691 48.56 52.35 12.54
CA THR A 691 48.37 50.90 12.44
C THR A 691 47.53 50.56 11.22
N ASP A 692 47.57 49.30 10.81
CA ASP A 692 46.69 48.76 9.78
C ASP A 692 45.23 48.75 10.27
N GLY A 693 44.30 49.02 9.35
CA GLY A 693 42.86 48.94 9.61
C GLY A 693 42.31 47.52 9.51
N PRO A 694 41.13 47.26 10.07
CA PRO A 694 40.48 45.94 9.98
C PRO A 694 40.01 45.60 8.56
N ASN A 695 39.89 46.61 7.69
CA ASN A 695 39.50 46.47 6.30
C ASN A 695 40.55 47.19 5.42
N ASP A 696 40.76 46.68 4.21
CA ASP A 696 41.65 47.26 3.19
C ASP A 696 41.06 48.54 2.54
N THR A 697 40.65 49.47 3.41
CA THR A 697 40.05 50.75 3.04
C THR A 697 41.12 51.84 3.11
N ARG A 698 40.95 52.92 2.34
CA ARG A 698 41.90 54.05 2.32
C ARG A 698 41.93 54.88 3.61
N HIS A 699 41.17 54.50 4.64
CA HIS A 699 41.17 55.18 5.93
C HIS A 699 42.45 54.87 6.70
N ARG A 700 43.01 55.89 7.36
CA ARG A 700 44.19 55.72 8.22
C ARG A 700 43.73 55.50 9.66
N TYR A 701 44.38 54.56 10.32
CA TYR A 701 44.09 54.16 11.70
C TYR A 701 45.29 54.44 12.58
N VAL A 702 45.03 54.73 13.85
CA VAL A 702 46.04 54.81 14.91
C VAL A 702 45.76 53.75 15.96
N THR A 703 46.77 53.29 16.69
CA THR A 703 46.55 52.30 17.75
C THR A 703 45.74 52.93 18.88
N ARG A 704 44.73 52.21 19.37
CA ARG A 704 43.91 52.63 20.52
C ARG A 704 44.79 52.96 21.73
N VAL A 705 45.82 52.13 21.96
CA VAL A 705 46.81 52.32 23.02
C VAL A 705 47.54 53.66 22.91
N SER A 706 47.93 54.10 21.71
CA SER A 706 48.60 55.41 21.56
C SER A 706 47.66 56.59 21.83
N VAL A 707 46.38 56.46 21.47
CA VAL A 707 45.33 57.46 21.78
C VAL A 707 45.11 57.56 23.29
N GLU A 708 44.98 56.41 23.97
CA GLU A 708 44.79 56.34 25.41
C GLU A 708 46.02 56.83 26.19
N ALA A 709 47.23 56.46 25.77
CA ALA A 709 48.47 56.95 26.36
C ALA A 709 48.58 58.48 26.24
N TYR A 710 48.20 59.04 25.08
CA TYR A 710 48.16 60.48 24.88
C TYR A 710 47.15 61.17 25.79
N LEU A 711 45.95 60.58 25.95
CA LEU A 711 44.95 61.08 26.91
C LEU A 711 45.45 61.02 28.35
N GLY A 712 46.18 59.98 28.73
CA GLY A 712 46.76 59.85 30.06
C GLY A 712 47.79 60.94 30.35
N GLN A 713 48.65 61.27 29.38
CA GLN A 713 49.68 62.29 29.55
C GLN A 713 49.13 63.72 29.47
N TYR A 714 48.12 63.95 28.63
CA TYR A 714 47.47 65.23 28.43
C TYR A 714 45.95 65.06 28.56
N PRO A 715 45.42 64.94 29.79
CA PRO A 715 44.00 64.71 30.01
C PRO A 715 43.17 65.88 29.47
N PRO A 716 41.94 65.62 28.98
CA PRO A 716 41.00 66.70 28.64
C PRO A 716 40.77 67.51 29.91
N ARG A 717 41.01 68.82 29.87
CA ARG A 717 40.60 69.68 31.00
C ARG A 717 39.09 69.56 31.13
N SER A 718 38.61 69.33 32.36
CA SER A 718 37.21 69.02 32.64
C SER A 718 36.30 70.04 31.97
N SER A 719 35.23 69.52 31.36
CA SER A 719 34.20 70.30 30.69
C SER A 719 33.45 71.27 31.61
N ASP A 720 33.71 71.24 32.92
CA ASP A 720 33.07 72.13 33.91
C ASP A 720 33.65 73.55 33.92
N GLU A 721 34.83 73.80 33.32
CA GLU A 721 35.32 75.16 33.03
C GLU A 721 34.87 75.69 31.66
N THR A 722 34.14 74.89 30.89
CA THR A 722 33.45 75.30 29.67
C THR A 722 31.96 75.41 29.96
N GLY A 723 31.57 76.45 30.70
CA GLY A 723 30.18 76.90 30.74
C GLY A 723 29.62 77.07 29.32
N PRO A 724 28.29 76.92 29.13
CA PRO A 724 27.67 76.87 27.81
C PRO A 724 28.18 78.01 26.94
N GLN A 725 28.66 77.65 25.74
CA GLN A 725 29.24 78.50 24.71
C GLN A 725 28.72 79.94 24.82
N ARG A 726 29.47 80.82 25.50
CA ARG A 726 29.29 82.26 25.31
C ARG A 726 29.76 82.51 23.88
N GLU A 727 28.82 82.81 22.99
CA GLU A 727 29.04 83.12 21.57
C GLU A 727 29.92 84.37 21.34
N GLU A 728 30.50 84.95 22.39
CA GLU A 728 31.39 86.12 22.35
C GLU A 728 32.80 85.83 22.90
N GLN A 729 33.33 84.61 22.76
CA GLN A 729 34.77 84.41 23.02
C GLN A 729 35.61 85.05 21.92
N ALA A 730 36.41 86.06 22.29
CA ALA A 730 37.35 86.66 21.36
C ALA A 730 38.37 85.63 20.87
N LEU A 731 38.46 85.49 19.54
CA LEU A 731 39.33 84.54 18.86
C LEU A 731 40.49 85.29 18.22
N LEU A 732 41.71 84.87 18.56
CA LEU A 732 42.94 85.40 17.96
C LEU A 732 43.37 84.46 16.83
N THR A 733 43.70 85.04 15.67
CA THR A 733 44.34 84.27 14.61
C THR A 733 45.67 83.71 15.09
N PHE A 734 46.11 82.61 14.50
CA PHE A 734 47.41 82.01 14.85
C PHE A 734 48.57 83.01 14.74
N THR A 735 48.53 83.92 13.77
CA THR A 735 49.55 84.97 13.59
C THR A 735 49.50 86.02 14.68
N GLU A 736 48.31 86.49 15.07
CA GLU A 736 48.12 87.44 16.16
C GLU A 736 48.58 86.84 17.48
N THR A 737 48.17 85.61 17.80
CA THR A 737 48.59 84.93 19.04
C THR A 737 50.09 84.78 19.12
N ARG A 738 50.77 84.40 18.02
CA ARG A 738 52.24 84.33 18.01
C ARG A 738 52.89 85.66 18.30
N ARG A 739 52.39 86.73 17.67
CA ARG A 739 52.94 88.07 17.82
C ARG A 739 52.73 88.57 19.26
N LEU A 740 51.53 88.35 19.81
CA LEU A 740 51.17 88.74 21.18
C LEU A 740 51.96 87.94 22.21
N LEU A 741 52.02 86.61 22.09
CA LEU A 741 52.76 85.76 23.03
C LEU A 741 54.29 85.80 22.82
N GLN A 742 54.76 86.43 21.73
CA GLN A 742 56.15 86.48 21.30
C GLN A 742 56.78 85.10 21.16
N VAL A 743 56.04 84.14 20.60
CA VAL A 743 56.50 82.76 20.39
C VAL A 743 56.66 82.41 18.91
N ALA A 744 57.61 81.53 18.62
CA ALA A 744 57.77 80.96 17.29
C ALA A 744 56.57 80.06 16.92
N ARG A 745 56.33 79.86 15.63
CA ARG A 745 55.22 79.01 15.15
C ARG A 745 55.27 77.58 15.70
N PRO A 746 56.43 76.89 15.71
CA PRO A 746 56.53 75.56 16.29
C PRO A 746 56.20 75.54 17.79
N GLN A 747 56.58 76.59 18.52
CA GLN A 747 56.27 76.72 19.94
C GLN A 747 54.77 76.89 20.17
N LEU A 748 54.08 77.74 19.40
CA LEU A 748 52.61 77.86 19.52
C LEU A 748 51.90 76.55 19.15
N SER A 749 52.36 75.85 18.10
CA SER A 749 51.82 74.53 17.75
C SER A 749 52.02 73.51 18.87
N SER A 750 53.20 73.50 19.51
CA SER A 750 53.47 72.66 20.68
C SER A 750 52.57 73.02 21.86
N MET A 751 52.37 74.32 22.12
CA MET A 751 51.47 74.77 23.17
C MET A 751 50.02 74.32 22.92
N ILE A 752 49.56 74.29 21.67
CA ILE A 752 48.23 73.76 21.31
C ILE A 752 48.17 72.25 21.50
N THR A 753 49.17 71.50 21.03
CA THR A 753 49.17 70.03 21.16
C THR A 753 49.27 69.61 22.63
N THR A 754 50.12 70.24 23.43
CA THR A 754 50.22 70.01 24.88
C THR A 754 49.12 70.71 25.70
N ARG A 755 48.09 71.27 25.05
CA ARG A 755 46.91 71.91 25.68
C ARG A 755 47.23 73.06 26.66
N GLN A 756 48.34 73.74 26.44
CA GLN A 756 48.70 74.94 27.21
C GLN A 756 47.85 76.15 26.82
N VAL A 757 47.40 76.21 25.55
CA VAL A 757 46.43 77.19 25.03
C VAL A 757 45.29 76.45 24.30
N ARG A 758 44.09 77.04 24.28
CA ARG A 758 42.88 76.47 23.69
C ARG A 758 42.69 77.00 22.28
N THR A 759 42.17 76.15 21.40
CA THR A 759 41.83 76.54 20.03
C THR A 759 40.34 76.41 19.77
N ALA A 760 39.80 77.27 18.93
CA ALA A 760 38.44 77.20 18.42
C ALA A 760 38.43 77.43 16.91
N THR A 761 37.34 77.03 16.26
CA THR A 761 37.06 77.31 14.85
C THR A 761 35.77 78.11 14.76
N ARG A 762 35.69 79.02 13.79
CA ARG A 762 34.42 79.71 13.48
C ARG A 762 33.59 78.82 12.56
N PRO A 763 32.25 78.74 12.73
CA PRO A 763 31.38 78.04 11.78
C PRO A 763 31.66 78.50 10.34
N GLY A 764 31.90 77.55 9.44
CA GLY A 764 32.22 77.84 8.03
C GLY A 764 33.67 78.24 7.73
N ASN A 765 34.55 78.35 8.72
CA ASN A 765 35.96 78.68 8.52
C ASN A 765 36.90 77.57 9.02
N ARG A 766 37.74 77.04 8.12
CA ARG A 766 38.73 75.99 8.43
C ARG A 766 39.98 76.51 9.15
N HIS A 767 40.12 77.81 9.35
CA HIS A 767 41.26 78.37 10.08
C HIS A 767 41.14 78.10 11.59
N LEU A 768 42.27 77.70 12.19
CA LEU A 768 42.40 77.46 13.62
C LEU A 768 42.71 78.78 14.34
N TYR A 769 41.88 79.15 15.30
CA TYR A 769 42.06 80.33 16.15
C TYR A 769 42.43 79.90 17.56
N VAL A 770 43.21 80.69 18.28
CA VAL A 770 43.48 80.49 19.71
C VAL A 770 42.49 81.36 20.49
N THR A 771 41.85 80.82 21.52
CA THR A 771 40.95 81.64 22.34
C THR A 771 41.76 82.64 23.13
N ALA A 772 41.39 83.92 23.08
CA ALA A 772 42.12 84.99 23.75
C ALA A 772 42.24 84.73 25.25
N GLU A 773 41.19 84.19 25.87
CA GLU A 773 41.16 83.78 27.26
C GLU A 773 42.27 82.76 27.59
N SER A 774 42.47 81.75 26.75
CA SER A 774 43.52 80.76 27.00
C SER A 774 44.93 81.31 26.81
N ALA A 775 45.10 82.27 25.89
CA ALA A 775 46.36 82.99 25.70
C ALA A 775 46.66 83.89 26.91
N VAL A 776 45.65 84.57 27.45
CA VAL A 776 45.73 85.34 28.71
C VAL A 776 46.06 84.45 29.89
N ALA A 777 45.30 83.37 30.09
CA ALA A 777 45.52 82.44 31.20
C ALA A 777 46.89 81.75 31.13
N TRP A 778 47.45 81.59 29.93
CA TRP A 778 48.84 81.17 29.78
C TRP A 778 49.81 82.30 30.16
N ALA A 779 49.61 83.51 29.63
CA ALA A 779 50.46 84.67 29.91
C ALA A 779 50.53 85.01 31.41
N GLU A 780 49.40 84.96 32.12
CA GLU A 780 49.33 85.15 33.58
C GLU A 780 50.12 84.07 34.31
N ARG A 781 49.95 82.81 33.92
CA ARG A 781 50.63 81.66 34.55
C ARG A 781 52.15 81.72 34.39
N VAL A 782 52.63 82.25 33.26
CA VAL A 782 54.08 82.45 33.03
C VAL A 782 54.57 83.81 33.54
N GLY A 783 53.75 84.56 34.28
CA GLY A 783 54.14 85.80 34.94
C GLY A 783 54.38 86.98 34.00
N ARG A 784 53.63 87.09 32.88
CA ARG A 784 53.79 88.16 31.87
C ARG A 784 52.56 89.10 31.83
N PRO A 785 52.34 89.93 32.85
CA PRO A 785 51.13 90.76 32.97
C PRO A 785 50.97 91.77 31.82
N ALA A 786 52.06 92.31 31.27
CA ALA A 786 52.01 93.22 30.11
C ALA A 786 51.41 92.55 28.85
N LEU A 787 51.61 91.23 28.67
CA LEU A 787 50.99 90.50 27.57
C LEU A 787 49.50 90.25 27.83
N THR A 788 49.14 89.97 29.07
CA THR A 788 47.74 89.84 29.48
C THR A 788 46.95 91.12 29.19
N GLU A 789 47.49 92.29 29.55
CA GLU A 789 46.87 93.58 29.25
C GLU A 789 46.78 93.84 27.75
N ALA A 790 47.86 93.57 26.99
CA ALA A 790 47.86 93.74 25.54
C ALA A 790 46.82 92.86 24.84
N ILE A 791 46.69 91.60 25.26
CA ILE A 791 45.67 90.68 24.71
C ILE A 791 44.28 91.21 25.07
N ARG A 792 44.02 91.57 26.33
CA ARG A 792 42.72 92.10 26.78
C ARG A 792 42.32 93.36 26.04
N ALA A 793 43.25 94.29 25.83
CA ALA A 793 43.02 95.54 25.10
C ALA A 793 42.68 95.28 23.63
N LEU A 794 43.40 94.37 22.97
CA LEU A 794 43.16 94.03 21.57
C LEU A 794 41.79 93.39 21.36
N THR A 795 41.36 92.54 22.29
CA THR A 795 40.12 91.78 22.17
C THR A 795 38.89 92.49 22.73
N GLY A 796 39.04 93.74 23.19
CA GLY A 796 37.96 94.52 23.81
C GLY A 796 37.45 93.93 25.14
N THR A 797 38.12 92.90 25.65
CA THR A 797 37.78 92.23 26.91
C THR A 797 38.48 92.92 28.08
N THR A 798 38.16 94.20 28.30
CA THR A 798 38.31 94.84 29.61
C THR A 798 37.15 94.36 30.48
N LYS A 799 37.48 93.83 31.66
CA LYS A 799 36.53 93.21 32.59
C LYS A 799 35.41 94.15 33.00
#